data_AF-A0A927H718-F1
#
_entry.id   AF-A0A927H718-F1
#
_cell.length_a   1.000
_cell.length_b   1.000
_cell.length_c   1.000
_cell.angle_alpha   90.00
_cell.angle_beta   90.00
_cell.angle_gamma   90.00
#
_symmetry.space_group_name_H-M   'P 1'
#
loop_
_entity.id
_entity.type
_entity.pdbx_description
1 polymer ?
#
loop_
_entity_poly.entity_id
_entity_poly.type
_entity_poly.pdbx_seq_one_letter_code
_entity_poly.pdbx_strand_id
1 'polypeptide(L)'
;MLKNRLRVAALSLLLAASALSGCSSGEDGRQDDAPYAAALADQNREAAAPDPSLRKPDASAVPRIDGLAPVLENDSLLLYISKETAEIAVTDKASGQMWRSNPDSAGDQLASPYLKGKLSAQLSFVYLTQSGQNKDYDSFNDSVKHGRFEIKESDRDVSVTYTFGNPDKGLESIPLKVSKERFEERLLARLTDPADQEQLKIRYKFVEEQNVYERREIPKAVVGRLLSLFEKVGYTEEDLAIDNGEGGEGSDPEAAANPKFSATLRYTLDGGDLIASVDAATITEDTPPYRVHSISLLENFGAAGLTDEGYILLPDGSGALIPFNSGNVQAQPILIPIYGEDGAIYVRERFGPIEPSRLPVFGMKKNDAAFLAVIEEGAALARLSADISGRLHEFNTASAQFVILPKDEVRLSNNEIMHKTPQNAYRGELRIRYSFLSGRQADYSGMAARYRSYLERTQGMEKQAPEGEMPFYLELTGSIPKKKNVLGFPYEALVPLTDLNEAGSVVDRLLAGGAKNVRLQYKGWFNGGLNHKLAYGIDMDGVVGSRGEWARLADKLKESGGGFYPDAAFLRVYDDSASFRPTKDAAQHISRRYAKIYEFDRAAFFRDNSRLSHYLLAPRKLETVVSGFLRDYGKLNPGAISLRDLGSELYSDFRRNGEVTREDAKNTVTGQLARLAEAAPDMMLSGGNAYSLPYASHIVGVPETSNGYQLAGESVPFLQMVLHGFVDYAGKPYNLADEQDVGMSVLRSLETGASVYFSWFYEEPSALKDTRFSYLYSNHYEAWMEEALTAYGEVNEVLRKTRGRYIERHEKLADGVYRTEYENGLAIIVNYGGEAYSAGGVTVQPNDYYVEGG
;
A
#
# COMPACT_ATOMS: atom_id res chain seq x y z
N MET A 1 -59.46 -40.51 -17.77
CA MET A 1 -59.67 -40.84 -16.34
C MET A 1 -58.33 -40.70 -15.64
N LEU A 2 -58.14 -39.61 -14.88
CA LEU A 2 -57.90 -39.62 -13.41
C LEU A 2 -56.66 -40.44 -12.96
N LYS A 3 -55.58 -39.79 -12.48
CA LYS A 3 -55.26 -39.43 -11.06
C LYS A 3 -54.88 -40.67 -10.21
N ASN A 4 -54.04 -40.71 -9.16
CA ASN A 4 -53.17 -39.82 -8.34
C ASN A 4 -52.39 -40.77 -7.36
N ARG A 5 -51.34 -40.45 -6.56
CA ARG A 5 -50.30 -39.40 -6.41
C ARG A 5 -49.29 -39.90 -5.32
N LEU A 6 -48.01 -39.50 -5.40
CA LEU A 6 -46.99 -39.37 -4.32
C LEU A 6 -46.81 -40.43 -3.19
N ARG A 7 -45.54 -40.82 -2.94
CA ARG A 7 -44.76 -40.86 -1.67
C ARG A 7 -43.49 -41.72 -1.92
N VAL A 8 -42.23 -41.25 -1.88
CA VAL A 8 -41.42 -40.56 -0.84
C VAL A 8 -40.91 -41.49 0.29
N ALA A 9 -39.58 -41.55 0.41
CA ALA A 9 -38.72 -41.92 1.56
C ALA A 9 -38.32 -43.39 1.86
N ALA A 10 -37.02 -43.65 1.60
CA ALA A 10 -35.98 -44.00 2.60
C ALA A 10 -35.63 -45.46 3.01
N LEU A 11 -34.34 -45.76 2.79
CA LEU A 11 -33.35 -46.51 3.62
C LEU A 11 -33.63 -47.92 4.18
N SER A 12 -32.81 -48.88 3.73
CA SER A 12 -32.14 -49.97 4.49
C SER A 12 -31.01 -50.51 3.57
N LEU A 13 -29.70 -50.33 3.73
CA LEU A 13 -28.76 -50.45 4.85
C LEU A 13 -28.48 -51.91 5.28
N LEU A 14 -27.46 -52.53 4.67
CA LEU A 14 -26.62 -53.67 5.16
C LEU A 14 -25.71 -54.10 3.97
N LEU A 15 -24.49 -54.60 4.07
CA LEU A 15 -23.37 -54.51 5.02
C LEU A 15 -22.20 -55.30 4.38
N ALA A 16 -20.97 -55.00 4.79
CA ALA A 16 -19.69 -55.49 4.26
C ALA A 16 -19.55 -56.99 3.89
N ALA A 17 -18.75 -57.26 2.85
CA ALA A 17 -17.90 -58.45 2.75
C ALA A 17 -16.56 -58.13 2.03
N SER A 18 -15.47 -58.60 2.64
CA SER A 18 -14.05 -58.53 2.24
C SER A 18 -13.72 -59.56 1.11
N ALA A 19 -12.50 -59.69 0.52
CA ALA A 19 -11.15 -59.24 0.84
C ALA A 19 -10.16 -59.42 -0.35
N LEU A 20 -8.93 -58.82 -0.26
CA LEU A 20 -7.63 -59.27 -0.86
C LEU A 20 -7.50 -59.27 -2.41
N SER A 21 -6.34 -59.02 -3.07
CA SER A 21 -4.92 -58.73 -2.73
C SER A 21 -4.40 -57.72 -3.77
N GLY A 22 -3.32 -56.92 -3.62
CA GLY A 22 -1.97 -57.18 -3.11
C GLY A 22 -1.03 -56.01 -3.52
N CYS A 23 0.17 -55.94 -2.97
CA CYS A 23 1.03 -54.74 -3.01
C CYS A 23 1.94 -54.61 -4.25
N SER A 24 2.23 -53.37 -4.68
CA SER A 24 3.54 -52.99 -5.22
C SER A 24 3.85 -51.51 -4.92
N SER A 25 5.06 -51.25 -4.46
CA SER A 25 5.61 -49.90 -4.23
C SER A 25 5.92 -49.16 -5.53
N GLY A 26 5.73 -47.84 -5.53
CA GLY A 26 6.22 -46.93 -6.56
C GLY A 26 6.27 -45.51 -6.00
N GLU A 27 7.45 -44.89 -6.05
CA GLU A 27 7.70 -43.50 -5.64
C GLU A 27 7.31 -42.50 -6.75
N ASP A 28 7.20 -41.24 -6.33
CA ASP A 28 7.15 -40.02 -7.12
C ASP A 28 6.02 -39.76 -8.14
N GLY A 29 5.57 -38.50 -8.12
CA GLY A 29 4.42 -38.02 -8.88
C GLY A 29 3.76 -36.78 -8.27
N ARG A 30 4.50 -35.91 -7.56
CA ARG A 30 4.03 -34.54 -7.34
C ARG A 30 4.13 -33.80 -8.67
N GLN A 31 2.98 -33.58 -9.29
CA GLN A 31 2.88 -32.71 -10.45
C GLN A 31 2.67 -31.29 -9.90
N ASP A 32 3.70 -30.45 -10.00
CA ASP A 32 3.64 -29.07 -9.51
C ASP A 32 2.73 -28.23 -10.41
N ASP A 33 1.56 -27.85 -9.89
CA ASP A 33 0.64 -26.89 -10.51
C ASP A 33 1.18 -25.44 -10.40
N ALA A 34 2.38 -25.22 -10.93
CA ALA A 34 3.08 -23.92 -11.00
C ALA A 34 3.39 -23.35 -12.41
N PRO A 35 2.83 -23.80 -13.57
CA PRO A 35 3.24 -23.22 -14.87
C PRO A 35 2.90 -21.73 -15.06
N TYR A 36 1.79 -21.25 -14.47
CA TYR A 36 1.24 -19.93 -14.82
C TYR A 36 1.84 -18.75 -14.03
N ALA A 37 2.32 -18.99 -12.80
CA ALA A 37 3.05 -17.97 -12.05
C ALA A 37 4.42 -17.67 -12.69
N ALA A 38 5.07 -18.68 -13.29
CA ALA A 38 6.31 -18.51 -14.02
C ALA A 38 6.14 -17.68 -15.32
N ALA A 39 5.05 -17.89 -16.07
CA ALA A 39 4.81 -17.19 -17.33
C ALA A 39 4.60 -15.67 -17.17
N LEU A 40 3.94 -15.24 -16.09
CA LEU A 40 3.77 -13.82 -15.76
C LEU A 40 5.03 -13.20 -15.12
N ALA A 41 5.82 -14.01 -14.41
CA ALA A 41 7.14 -13.60 -13.96
C ALA A 41 8.15 -13.44 -15.14
N ASP A 42 7.91 -14.07 -16.29
CA ASP A 42 8.77 -13.97 -17.48
C ASP A 42 8.53 -12.68 -18.27
N GLN A 43 7.29 -12.19 -18.36
CA GLN A 43 6.97 -10.97 -19.14
C GLN A 43 7.42 -9.67 -18.44
N ASN A 44 7.43 -9.63 -17.11
CA ASN A 44 8.01 -8.51 -16.35
C ASN A 44 9.51 -8.71 -16.04
N ARG A 45 10.17 -9.68 -16.70
CA ARG A 45 11.61 -9.93 -16.59
C ARG A 45 12.39 -9.49 -17.83
N GLU A 46 12.28 -8.20 -18.17
CA GLU A 46 13.54 -7.45 -18.17
C GLU A 46 14.01 -7.31 -16.71
N ALA A 47 14.56 -8.41 -16.18
CA ALA A 47 15.61 -8.30 -15.19
C ALA A 47 16.76 -7.62 -15.93
N ALA A 48 16.71 -6.29 -15.95
CA ALA A 48 17.58 -5.45 -16.76
C ALA A 48 19.01 -5.95 -16.63
N ALA A 49 19.65 -6.25 -17.76
CA ALA A 49 21.04 -6.66 -17.73
C ALA A 49 21.82 -5.60 -16.92
N PRO A 50 22.62 -6.01 -15.91
CA PRO A 50 23.22 -5.07 -14.98
C PRO A 50 23.95 -3.98 -15.76
N ASP A 51 23.72 -2.71 -15.37
CA ASP A 51 24.13 -1.53 -16.14
C ASP A 51 25.54 -1.72 -16.72
N PRO A 52 25.67 -1.70 -18.07
CA PRO A 52 26.89 -2.11 -18.75
C PRO A 52 28.08 -1.16 -18.48
N SER A 53 27.83 0.00 -17.87
CA SER A 53 28.86 0.96 -17.46
C SER A 53 29.36 0.76 -16.02
N LEU A 54 28.77 -0.16 -15.25
CA LEU A 54 29.19 -0.50 -13.87
C LEU A 54 30.65 -0.94 -13.79
N ARG A 55 31.38 -0.35 -12.84
CA ARG A 55 32.81 -0.59 -12.60
C ARG A 55 33.24 -0.13 -11.20
N LYS A 56 34.42 -0.57 -10.77
CA LYS A 56 35.09 -0.02 -9.58
C LYS A 56 35.71 1.36 -9.90
N PRO A 57 35.51 2.39 -9.06
CA PRO A 57 36.09 3.71 -9.28
C PRO A 57 37.61 3.70 -9.11
N ASP A 58 38.31 4.52 -9.89
CA ASP A 58 39.70 4.90 -9.58
C ASP A 58 39.70 5.92 -8.42
N ALA A 59 40.04 5.45 -7.22
CA ALA A 59 40.12 6.24 -5.99
C ALA A 59 41.14 7.40 -6.04
N SER A 60 41.99 7.48 -7.06
CA SER A 60 42.89 8.62 -7.31
C SER A 60 42.28 9.70 -8.22
N ALA A 61 41.26 9.35 -9.02
CA ALA A 61 40.63 10.21 -10.02
C ALA A 61 39.29 10.81 -9.56
N VAL A 62 38.69 10.31 -8.48
CA VAL A 62 37.40 10.78 -7.94
C VAL A 62 37.56 11.70 -6.73
N PRO A 63 36.56 12.57 -6.43
CA PRO A 63 36.57 13.40 -5.22
C PRO A 63 36.77 12.59 -3.95
N ARG A 64 37.62 13.08 -3.04
CA ARG A 64 37.76 12.48 -1.70
C ARG A 64 36.72 13.05 -0.76
N ILE A 65 36.13 12.18 0.03
CA ILE A 65 35.18 12.53 1.09
C ILE A 65 35.70 11.89 2.37
N ASP A 66 35.87 12.68 3.43
CA ASP A 66 36.40 12.17 4.69
C ASP A 66 35.47 11.08 5.27
N GLY A 67 36.05 9.96 5.70
CA GLY A 67 35.33 8.78 6.20
C GLY A 67 34.66 7.90 5.15
N LEU A 68 34.62 8.30 3.87
CA LEU A 68 33.86 7.63 2.81
C LEU A 68 34.75 7.18 1.64
N ALA A 69 34.80 5.87 1.40
CA ALA A 69 35.59 5.28 0.31
C ALA A 69 34.72 5.08 -0.94
N PRO A 70 35.17 5.48 -2.15
CA PRO A 70 34.47 5.20 -3.40
C PRO A 70 34.53 3.69 -3.70
N VAL A 71 33.40 3.10 -4.08
CA VAL A 71 33.27 1.63 -4.19
C VAL A 71 32.62 1.13 -5.47
N LEU A 72 31.70 1.90 -6.06
CA LEU A 72 31.02 1.53 -7.30
C LEU A 72 30.72 2.81 -8.09
N GLU A 73 30.90 2.78 -9.41
CA GLU A 73 30.43 3.83 -10.30
C GLU A 73 29.83 3.25 -11.58
N ASN A 74 29.01 4.06 -12.23
CA ASN A 74 28.57 3.88 -13.61
C ASN A 74 28.79 5.21 -14.35
N ASP A 75 28.19 5.46 -15.51
CA ASP A 75 28.42 6.71 -16.23
C ASP A 75 27.77 7.96 -15.61
N SER A 76 26.71 7.80 -14.80
CA SER A 76 25.95 8.91 -14.20
C SER A 76 26.25 9.14 -12.72
N LEU A 77 26.55 8.08 -11.96
CA LEU A 77 26.63 8.09 -10.51
C LEU A 77 27.96 7.55 -9.99
N LEU A 78 28.31 7.98 -8.78
CA LEU A 78 29.44 7.46 -7.99
C LEU A 78 28.98 7.18 -6.55
N LEU A 79 29.09 5.93 -6.13
CA LEU A 79 28.74 5.43 -4.81
C LEU A 79 29.98 5.31 -3.92
N TYR A 80 29.84 5.82 -2.70
CA TYR A 80 30.80 5.74 -1.61
C TYR A 80 30.18 4.97 -0.43
N ILE A 81 31.01 4.31 0.36
CA ILE A 81 30.62 3.67 1.63
C ILE A 81 31.66 3.91 2.72
N SER A 82 31.19 4.08 3.96
CA SER A 82 32.02 4.12 5.15
C SER A 82 32.42 2.70 5.54
N LYS A 83 33.72 2.43 5.64
CA LYS A 83 34.21 1.12 6.11
C LYS A 83 34.00 0.93 7.62
N GLU A 84 33.73 2.00 8.36
CA GLU A 84 33.54 2.00 9.81
C GLU A 84 32.07 1.95 10.21
N THR A 85 31.20 2.64 9.45
CA THR A 85 29.76 2.81 9.78
C THR A 85 28.80 2.14 8.80
N ALA A 86 29.29 1.67 7.64
CA ALA A 86 28.49 1.17 6.51
C ALA A 86 27.48 2.17 5.90
N GLU A 87 27.52 3.44 6.31
CA GLU A 87 26.75 4.54 5.71
C GLU A 87 27.24 4.78 4.28
N ILE A 88 26.30 5.11 3.37
CA ILE A 88 26.61 5.39 1.97
C ILE A 88 26.39 6.86 1.61
N ALA A 89 27.12 7.30 0.59
CA ALA A 89 26.82 8.52 -0.14
C ALA A 89 26.85 8.25 -1.64
N VAL A 90 25.91 8.82 -2.38
CA VAL A 90 25.87 8.76 -3.85
C VAL A 90 25.96 10.18 -4.40
N THR A 91 26.85 10.37 -5.36
CA THR A 91 27.04 11.65 -6.06
C THR A 91 26.52 11.52 -7.48
N ASP A 92 25.62 12.40 -7.87
CA ASP A 92 25.25 12.60 -9.27
C ASP A 92 26.37 13.37 -9.98
N LYS A 93 26.94 12.77 -11.03
CA LYS A 93 28.09 13.33 -11.75
C LYS A 93 27.73 14.55 -12.60
N ALA A 94 26.46 14.70 -13.00
CA ALA A 94 26.01 15.80 -13.84
C ALA A 94 25.84 17.11 -13.06
N SER A 95 25.19 17.07 -11.89
CA SER A 95 24.96 18.22 -11.02
C SER A 95 26.05 18.42 -9.96
N GLY A 96 26.81 17.36 -9.62
CA GLY A 96 27.69 17.32 -8.46
C GLY A 96 26.95 17.17 -7.13
N GLN A 97 25.62 17.04 -7.13
CA GLN A 97 24.82 16.89 -5.92
C GLN A 97 25.13 15.55 -5.24
N MET A 98 25.30 15.59 -3.92
CA MET A 98 25.50 14.42 -3.09
C MET A 98 24.27 14.12 -2.24
N TRP A 99 23.88 12.85 -2.19
CA TRP A 99 22.86 12.32 -1.30
C TRP A 99 23.50 11.31 -0.34
N ARG A 100 23.10 11.35 0.93
CA ARG A 100 23.60 10.46 1.99
C ARG A 100 22.46 9.58 2.49
N SER A 101 22.78 8.36 2.90
CA SER A 101 21.83 7.48 3.60
C SER A 101 21.39 8.01 4.97
N ASN A 102 22.18 8.90 5.57
CA ASN A 102 22.02 9.38 6.93
C ASN A 102 22.43 10.87 7.05
N PRO A 103 21.76 11.64 7.92
CA PRO A 103 22.20 12.98 8.29
C PRO A 103 23.37 12.94 9.29
N ASP A 104 24.14 14.03 9.35
CA ASP A 104 25.08 14.23 10.46
C ASP A 104 24.31 14.58 11.75
N SER A 105 24.08 13.57 12.58
CA SER A 105 23.37 13.72 13.86
C SER A 105 24.28 14.14 15.02
N ALA A 106 25.58 14.41 14.80
CA ALA A 106 26.50 14.78 15.87
C ALA A 106 26.05 16.06 16.61
N GLY A 107 25.61 17.06 15.86
CA GLY A 107 25.12 18.35 16.37
C GLY A 107 23.72 18.35 16.97
N ASP A 108 22.89 17.33 16.69
CA ASP A 108 21.47 17.27 17.07
C ASP A 108 21.27 17.39 18.60
N GLN A 109 20.46 18.34 19.06
CA GLN A 109 20.23 18.60 20.49
C GLN A 109 18.97 17.91 21.04
N LEU A 110 18.12 17.38 20.16
CA LEU A 110 16.86 16.72 20.50
C LEU A 110 17.01 15.20 20.57
N ALA A 111 17.78 14.61 19.67
CA ALA A 111 17.97 13.18 19.55
C ALA A 111 18.77 12.62 20.73
N SER A 112 18.16 11.68 21.45
CA SER A 112 18.85 10.87 22.47
C SER A 112 20.00 10.05 21.85
N PRO A 113 20.98 9.56 22.63
CA PRO A 113 22.09 8.75 22.09
C PRO A 113 21.66 7.46 21.37
N TYR A 114 20.45 6.95 21.68
CA TYR A 114 19.82 5.85 20.97
C TYR A 114 19.24 6.32 19.63
N LEU A 115 18.51 7.44 19.62
CA LEU A 115 17.93 8.03 18.39
C LEU A 115 19.01 8.51 17.41
N LYS A 116 20.12 9.10 17.90
CA LYS A 116 21.30 9.40 17.07
C LYS A 116 21.87 8.14 16.41
N GLY A 117 21.81 7.00 17.12
CA GLY A 117 22.17 5.72 16.53
C GLY A 117 21.19 5.28 15.43
N LYS A 118 19.89 5.40 15.67
CA LYS A 118 18.85 5.07 14.68
C LYS A 118 18.90 5.99 13.44
N LEU A 119 19.30 7.25 13.62
CA LEU A 119 19.60 8.19 12.52
C LEU A 119 20.80 7.73 11.66
N SER A 120 21.71 6.91 12.18
CA SER A 120 22.87 6.31 11.48
C SER A 120 22.60 4.90 10.92
N ALA A 121 21.38 4.35 11.07
CA ALA A 121 21.03 3.03 10.57
C ALA A 121 20.80 3.02 9.03
N GLN A 122 21.23 1.95 8.37
CA GLN A 122 20.89 1.63 6.96
C GLN A 122 19.62 0.78 6.85
N LEU A 123 19.43 -0.08 7.84
CA LEU A 123 18.41 -1.11 7.93
C LEU A 123 17.89 -1.11 9.37
N SER A 124 16.58 -1.20 9.55
CA SER A 124 15.96 -1.54 10.82
C SER A 124 14.87 -2.58 10.60
N PHE A 125 14.54 -3.33 11.64
CA PHE A 125 13.40 -4.24 11.61
C PHE A 125 12.71 -4.35 12.96
N VAL A 126 11.40 -4.54 12.90
CA VAL A 126 10.60 -4.95 14.06
C VAL A 126 10.56 -6.47 14.06
N TYR A 127 10.83 -7.08 15.20
CA TYR A 127 10.59 -8.50 15.45
C TYR A 127 9.50 -8.70 16.51
N LEU A 128 8.92 -9.89 16.52
CA LEU A 128 7.90 -10.34 17.47
C LEU A 128 8.54 -11.18 18.57
N THR A 129 8.16 -10.92 19.82
CA THR A 129 8.50 -11.78 20.96
C THR A 129 7.62 -13.03 21.03
N GLN A 130 7.84 -13.91 22.01
CA GLN A 130 6.99 -15.09 22.22
C GLN A 130 5.53 -14.71 22.53
N SER A 131 5.31 -13.65 23.32
CA SER A 131 4.00 -13.07 23.57
C SER A 131 3.43 -12.32 22.35
N GLY A 132 4.28 -11.99 21.37
CA GLY A 132 3.92 -11.26 20.16
C GLY A 132 3.97 -9.74 20.32
N GLN A 133 4.62 -9.22 21.36
CA GLN A 133 5.00 -7.80 21.44
C GLN A 133 5.94 -7.42 20.29
N ASN A 134 5.93 -6.15 19.91
CA ASN A 134 6.93 -5.60 19.00
C ASN A 134 8.19 -5.19 19.78
N LYS A 135 9.35 -5.57 19.27
CA LYS A 135 10.67 -5.03 19.63
C LYS A 135 11.40 -4.69 18.34
N ASP A 136 12.30 -3.73 18.36
CA ASP A 136 13.07 -3.35 17.17
C ASP A 136 14.57 -3.51 17.36
N TYR A 137 15.25 -3.78 16.25
CA TYR A 137 16.69 -3.68 16.11
C TYR A 137 17.02 -2.76 14.93
N ASP A 138 18.11 -2.02 15.04
CA ASP A 138 18.67 -1.25 13.93
C ASP A 138 20.15 -1.57 13.68
N SER A 139 20.53 -1.49 12.41
CA SER A 139 21.86 -1.85 11.92
C SER A 139 22.99 -1.09 12.62
N PHE A 140 22.74 0.10 13.18
CA PHE A 140 23.79 0.87 13.83
C PHE A 140 23.93 0.52 15.31
N ASN A 141 22.84 0.67 16.08
CA ASN A 141 22.81 0.39 17.51
C ASN A 141 23.16 -1.07 17.82
N ASP A 142 22.59 -2.01 17.06
CA ASP A 142 22.61 -3.43 17.40
C ASP A 142 23.61 -4.25 16.58
N SER A 143 24.29 -3.64 15.61
CA SER A 143 25.28 -4.33 14.75
C SER A 143 26.59 -3.55 14.57
N VAL A 144 26.57 -2.37 13.94
CA VAL A 144 27.77 -1.58 13.62
C VAL A 144 28.53 -1.12 14.86
N LYS A 145 27.84 -0.60 15.90
CA LYS A 145 28.46 -0.23 17.19
C LYS A 145 29.23 -1.38 17.87
N HIS A 146 28.97 -2.62 17.45
CA HIS A 146 29.59 -3.84 17.95
C HIS A 146 30.55 -4.51 16.96
N GLY A 147 30.78 -3.92 15.78
CA GLY A 147 31.61 -4.49 14.72
C GLY A 147 31.02 -5.76 14.08
N ARG A 148 29.69 -5.95 14.15
CA ARG A 148 29.00 -7.19 13.72
C ARG A 148 28.45 -7.14 12.29
N PHE A 149 29.17 -6.47 11.39
CA PHE A 149 28.80 -6.33 9.99
C PHE A 149 29.95 -6.70 9.04
N GLU A 150 29.60 -7.13 7.82
CA GLU A 150 30.57 -7.46 6.77
C GLU A 150 30.20 -6.73 5.48
N ILE A 151 31.12 -5.94 4.92
CA ILE A 151 30.98 -5.29 3.61
C ILE A 151 31.64 -6.17 2.55
N LYS A 152 30.94 -6.44 1.45
CA LYS A 152 31.47 -7.09 0.24
C LYS A 152 31.29 -6.19 -0.96
N GLU A 153 32.34 -6.04 -1.75
CA GLU A 153 32.40 -5.19 -2.94
C GLU A 153 32.68 -6.02 -4.19
N SER A 154 31.77 -5.97 -5.15
CA SER A 154 31.97 -6.53 -6.49
C SER A 154 32.15 -5.39 -7.51
N ASP A 155 32.25 -5.74 -8.79
CA ASP A 155 32.27 -4.75 -9.87
C ASP A 155 30.84 -4.38 -10.34
N ARG A 156 29.80 -4.85 -9.62
CA ARG A 156 28.38 -4.68 -9.95
C ARG A 156 27.52 -4.21 -8.78
N ASP A 157 27.90 -4.54 -7.56
CA ASP A 157 27.17 -4.24 -6.35
C ASP A 157 28.08 -4.10 -5.12
N VAL A 158 27.53 -3.51 -4.07
CA VAL A 158 28.10 -3.50 -2.72
C VAL A 158 27.05 -4.04 -1.78
N SER A 159 27.37 -5.08 -1.01
CA SER A 159 26.44 -5.67 -0.05
C SER A 159 26.98 -5.59 1.37
N VAL A 160 26.12 -5.23 2.32
CA VAL A 160 26.43 -5.22 3.75
C VAL A 160 25.56 -6.23 4.46
N THR A 161 26.18 -7.24 5.08
CA THR A 161 25.50 -8.21 5.94
C THR A 161 25.62 -7.75 7.38
N TYR A 162 24.49 -7.53 8.05
CA TYR A 162 24.41 -7.15 9.46
C TYR A 162 24.01 -8.36 10.31
N THR A 163 24.68 -8.55 11.45
CA THR A 163 24.31 -9.55 12.47
C THR A 163 23.82 -8.86 13.73
N PHE A 164 22.66 -9.31 14.22
CA PHE A 164 21.92 -8.77 15.36
C PHE A 164 21.82 -9.82 16.47
N GLY A 165 21.61 -9.38 17.71
CA GLY A 165 21.66 -10.24 18.91
C GLY A 165 23.09 -10.56 19.36
N ASN A 166 23.28 -10.89 20.64
CA ASN A 166 24.60 -11.22 21.22
C ASN A 166 24.66 -12.65 21.76
N PRO A 167 25.69 -13.46 21.43
CA PRO A 167 25.97 -14.72 22.12
C PRO A 167 26.59 -14.54 23.52
N ASP A 168 27.13 -13.36 23.85
CA ASP A 168 27.73 -13.08 25.17
C ASP A 168 26.75 -12.36 26.11
N LYS A 169 26.73 -12.79 27.38
CA LYS A 169 26.09 -12.03 28.48
C LYS A 169 26.72 -10.64 28.60
N GLY A 170 25.93 -9.62 28.86
CA GLY A 170 26.38 -8.23 29.03
C GLY A 170 26.17 -7.68 30.44
N LEU A 171 26.04 -6.36 30.55
CA LEU A 171 25.81 -5.68 31.84
C LEU A 171 24.39 -5.95 32.36
N GLU A 172 23.44 -6.21 31.47
CA GLU A 172 22.07 -6.63 31.77
C GLU A 172 22.00 -7.96 32.53
N SER A 173 22.94 -8.89 32.28
CA SER A 173 23.01 -10.18 32.99
C SER A 173 23.65 -10.10 34.39
N ILE A 174 23.87 -8.88 34.92
CA ILE A 174 24.41 -8.63 36.26
C ILE A 174 23.31 -7.92 37.09
N PRO A 175 22.88 -8.44 38.25
CA PRO A 175 21.75 -7.87 39.00
C PRO A 175 21.99 -6.42 39.43
N LEU A 176 20.98 -5.57 39.27
CA LEU A 176 20.95 -4.17 39.73
C LEU A 176 20.80 -4.10 41.25
N LYS A 177 19.99 -5.00 41.83
CA LYS A 177 19.83 -5.20 43.27
C LYS A 177 19.94 -6.69 43.58
N VAL A 178 20.33 -7.02 44.81
CA VAL A 178 20.41 -8.39 45.35
C VAL A 178 20.03 -8.31 46.82
N SER A 179 19.20 -9.24 47.35
CA SER A 179 18.94 -9.28 48.80
C SER A 179 20.25 -9.54 49.57
N LYS A 180 20.37 -9.06 50.81
CA LYS A 180 21.56 -9.33 51.63
C LYS A 180 21.87 -10.83 51.71
N GLU A 181 20.84 -11.62 51.99
CA GLU A 181 20.91 -13.07 52.17
C GLU A 181 21.37 -13.75 50.87
N ARG A 182 20.79 -13.36 49.72
CA ARG A 182 21.19 -13.93 48.42
C ARG A 182 22.59 -13.48 47.99
N PHE A 183 22.97 -12.23 48.24
CA PHE A 183 24.33 -11.75 47.94
C PHE A 183 25.39 -12.48 48.77
N GLU A 184 25.11 -12.72 50.06
CA GLU A 184 26.04 -13.37 50.98
C GLU A 184 26.07 -14.90 50.78
N GLU A 185 24.92 -15.57 50.60
CA GLU A 185 24.82 -17.04 50.52
C GLU A 185 24.87 -17.62 49.10
N ARG A 186 24.28 -16.95 48.09
CA ARG A 186 24.28 -17.43 46.70
C ARG A 186 25.46 -16.95 45.88
N LEU A 187 26.01 -15.78 46.17
CA LEU A 187 27.18 -15.24 45.47
C LEU A 187 28.46 -15.40 46.29
N LEU A 188 28.62 -14.65 47.39
CA LEU A 188 29.91 -14.58 48.09
C LEU A 188 30.36 -15.93 48.69
N ALA A 189 29.48 -16.64 49.40
CA ALA A 189 29.82 -17.93 50.02
C ALA A 189 30.17 -19.04 49.02
N ARG A 190 29.79 -18.89 47.74
CA ARG A 190 30.10 -19.85 46.67
C ARG A 190 31.40 -19.53 45.92
N LEU A 191 31.93 -18.31 46.03
CA LEU A 191 33.25 -17.96 45.52
C LEU A 191 34.32 -18.46 46.49
N THR A 192 35.10 -19.45 46.07
CA THR A 192 36.16 -20.08 46.89
C THR A 192 37.47 -19.29 46.94
N ASP A 193 37.68 -18.35 46.01
CA ASP A 193 38.83 -17.46 45.98
C ASP A 193 38.50 -16.12 46.70
N PRO A 194 39.23 -15.75 47.77
CA PRO A 194 39.07 -14.45 48.43
C PRO A 194 39.23 -13.24 47.50
N ALA A 195 40.05 -13.34 46.45
CA ALA A 195 40.23 -12.25 45.47
C ALA A 195 38.96 -12.04 44.62
N ASP A 196 38.27 -13.11 44.26
CA ASP A 196 37.01 -13.05 43.50
C ASP A 196 35.87 -12.49 44.37
N GLN A 197 35.78 -12.90 45.64
CA GLN A 197 34.83 -12.31 46.60
C GLN A 197 34.98 -10.78 46.70
N GLU A 198 36.22 -10.30 46.76
CA GLU A 198 36.50 -8.86 46.90
C GLU A 198 36.25 -8.10 45.59
N GLN A 199 36.53 -8.69 44.43
CA GLN A 199 36.11 -8.11 43.14
C GLN A 199 34.59 -7.92 43.06
N LEU A 200 33.81 -8.89 43.55
CA LEU A 200 32.35 -8.77 43.58
C LEU A 200 31.90 -7.69 44.57
N LYS A 201 32.39 -7.69 45.82
CA LYS A 201 32.02 -6.69 46.84
C LYS A 201 32.26 -5.25 46.41
N ILE A 202 33.39 -4.94 45.77
CA ILE A 202 33.70 -3.56 45.33
C ILE A 202 32.72 -3.07 44.25
N ARG A 203 32.04 -3.96 43.52
CA ARG A 203 31.04 -3.61 42.50
C ARG A 203 29.62 -3.44 43.06
N TYR A 204 29.41 -3.68 44.34
CA TYR A 204 28.12 -3.46 45.00
C TYR A 204 28.26 -2.51 46.20
N LYS A 205 27.13 -1.94 46.62
CA LYS A 205 27.01 -1.09 47.81
C LYS A 205 25.87 -1.65 48.64
N PHE A 206 26.16 -2.03 49.89
CA PHE A 206 25.09 -2.38 50.82
C PHE A 206 24.28 -1.13 51.21
N VAL A 207 22.96 -1.23 51.14
CA VAL A 207 22.00 -0.20 51.53
C VAL A 207 21.21 -0.73 52.71
N GLU A 208 21.65 -0.34 53.91
CA GLU A 208 21.16 -0.87 55.19
C GLU A 208 19.66 -0.66 55.41
N GLU A 209 19.12 0.48 54.98
CA GLU A 209 17.68 0.82 55.06
C GLU A 209 16.78 -0.12 54.24
N GLN A 210 17.31 -0.75 53.20
CA GLN A 210 16.58 -1.65 52.30
C GLN A 210 17.02 -3.12 52.44
N ASN A 211 18.07 -3.41 53.21
CA ASN A 211 18.70 -4.73 53.35
C ASN A 211 19.08 -5.38 51.99
N VAL A 212 19.55 -4.56 51.03
CA VAL A 212 19.98 -5.00 49.69
C VAL A 212 21.38 -4.52 49.35
N TYR A 213 22.04 -5.23 48.44
CA TYR A 213 23.24 -4.79 47.74
C TYR A 213 22.85 -4.18 46.38
N GLU A 214 23.10 -2.89 46.19
CA GLU A 214 22.88 -2.19 44.91
C GLU A 214 24.16 -2.18 44.06
N ARG A 215 24.01 -2.40 42.76
CA ARG A 215 25.11 -2.42 41.80
C ARG A 215 25.68 -1.01 41.60
N ARG A 216 26.98 -0.84 41.82
CA ARG A 216 27.71 0.39 41.47
C ARG A 216 27.89 0.49 39.96
N GLU A 217 28.35 1.64 39.49
CA GLU A 217 28.80 1.79 38.11
C GLU A 217 29.92 0.78 37.78
N ILE A 218 29.78 0.07 36.66
CA ILE A 218 30.71 -0.99 36.23
C ILE A 218 31.36 -0.56 34.90
N PRO A 219 32.68 -0.32 34.87
CA PRO A 219 33.39 -0.05 33.62
C PRO A 219 33.26 -1.24 32.66
N LYS A 220 33.02 -0.97 31.37
CA LYS A 220 32.79 -2.00 30.31
C LYS A 220 33.86 -3.10 30.30
N ALA A 221 35.13 -2.75 30.54
CA ALA A 221 36.25 -3.68 30.60
C ALA A 221 36.19 -4.70 31.78
N VAL A 222 35.33 -4.48 32.77
CA VAL A 222 35.18 -5.36 33.94
C VAL A 222 33.97 -6.30 33.81
N VAL A 223 33.03 -6.02 32.90
CA VAL A 223 31.76 -6.76 32.76
C VAL A 223 32.01 -8.25 32.51
N GLY A 224 32.81 -8.61 31.51
CA GLY A 224 33.16 -10.02 31.21
C GLY A 224 33.85 -10.74 32.38
N ARG A 225 34.68 -10.04 33.16
CA ARG A 225 35.28 -10.61 34.37
C ARG A 225 34.21 -10.87 35.43
N LEU A 226 33.28 -9.95 35.65
CA LEU A 226 32.23 -10.15 36.66
C LEU A 226 31.29 -11.30 36.28
N LEU A 227 30.91 -11.39 35.01
CA LEU A 227 30.09 -12.49 34.48
C LEU A 227 30.74 -13.86 34.73
N SER A 228 32.07 -13.97 34.55
CA SER A 228 32.79 -15.21 34.91
C SER A 228 32.70 -15.57 36.40
N LEU A 229 32.46 -14.61 37.31
CA LEU A 229 32.21 -14.88 38.73
C LEU A 229 30.79 -15.39 38.96
N PHE A 230 29.79 -14.79 38.30
CA PHE A 230 28.41 -15.27 38.32
C PHE A 230 28.29 -16.69 37.74
N GLU A 231 29.05 -17.02 36.69
CA GLU A 231 29.12 -18.38 36.15
C GLU A 231 29.78 -19.38 37.10
N LYS A 232 30.89 -19.00 37.77
CA LYS A 232 31.56 -19.86 38.77
C LYS A 232 30.64 -20.30 39.92
N VAL A 233 29.68 -19.47 40.32
CA VAL A 233 28.73 -19.78 41.42
C VAL A 233 27.43 -20.44 40.94
N GLY A 234 27.29 -20.66 39.62
CA GLY A 234 26.12 -21.24 38.99
C GLY A 234 24.90 -20.31 38.98
N TYR A 235 25.11 -18.99 38.84
CA TYR A 235 24.03 -18.00 38.82
C TYR A 235 23.27 -18.02 37.49
N THR A 236 21.95 -18.05 37.58
CA THR A 236 21.04 -18.19 36.42
C THR A 236 20.27 -16.91 36.11
N GLU A 237 19.55 -16.89 34.99
CA GLU A 237 18.59 -15.81 34.68
C GLU A 237 17.38 -15.81 35.63
N GLU A 238 17.00 -16.98 36.18
CA GLU A 238 16.02 -17.08 37.26
C GLU A 238 16.53 -16.40 38.54
N ASP A 239 17.80 -16.61 38.90
CA ASP A 239 18.42 -15.91 40.02
C ASP A 239 18.48 -14.39 39.78
N LEU A 240 18.79 -13.94 38.56
CA LEU A 240 18.78 -12.53 38.15
C LEU A 240 17.39 -11.87 38.32
N ALA A 241 16.32 -12.58 37.92
CA ALA A 241 14.96 -12.13 38.08
C ALA A 241 14.54 -12.02 39.56
N ILE A 242 14.88 -13.03 40.37
CA ILE A 242 14.62 -13.03 41.82
C ILE A 242 15.34 -11.87 42.52
N ASP A 243 16.60 -11.62 42.17
CA ASP A 243 17.43 -10.61 42.82
C ASP A 243 17.06 -9.17 42.44
N ASN A 244 16.68 -8.93 41.18
CA ASN A 244 16.12 -7.66 40.74
C ASN A 244 14.70 -7.41 41.28
N GLY A 245 14.02 -8.46 41.78
CA GLY A 245 12.79 -8.38 42.56
C GLY A 245 11.50 -8.50 41.73
N GLU A 246 10.79 -9.62 41.89
CA GLU A 246 9.44 -9.78 41.37
C GLU A 246 8.46 -8.87 42.15
N GLY A 247 7.95 -7.80 41.51
CA GLY A 247 6.82 -7.03 42.05
C GLY A 247 6.86 -5.50 41.87
N GLY A 248 7.93 -4.94 41.32
CA GLY A 248 8.00 -3.51 40.94
C GLY A 248 8.10 -3.35 39.42
N GLU A 249 7.29 -2.46 38.85
CA GLU A 249 7.23 -2.17 37.41
C GLU A 249 8.64 -1.93 36.81
N GLY A 250 9.10 -2.75 35.85
CA GLY A 250 10.37 -2.46 35.16
C GLY A 250 10.94 -3.47 34.17
N SER A 251 10.92 -4.77 34.46
CA SER A 251 11.60 -5.78 33.61
C SER A 251 10.73 -6.98 33.26
N ASP A 252 10.18 -6.95 32.06
CA ASP A 252 9.58 -8.11 31.38
C ASP A 252 10.66 -9.19 31.16
N PRO A 253 10.45 -10.47 31.54
CA PRO A 253 11.38 -11.56 31.20
C PRO A 253 11.67 -11.68 29.70
N GLU A 254 10.76 -11.27 28.82
CA GLU A 254 11.04 -11.20 27.37
C GLU A 254 12.04 -10.10 27.00
N ALA A 255 12.27 -9.10 27.86
CA ALA A 255 13.28 -8.05 27.64
C ALA A 255 14.70 -8.51 27.99
N ALA A 256 14.87 -9.69 28.62
CA ALA A 256 16.18 -10.31 28.85
C ALA A 256 16.64 -11.18 27.65
N ALA A 257 15.73 -11.59 26.78
CA ALA A 257 16.06 -12.40 25.61
C ALA A 257 16.74 -11.56 24.52
N ASN A 258 17.82 -12.11 23.96
CA ASN A 258 18.67 -11.41 22.98
C ASN A 258 18.65 -12.15 21.62
N PRO A 259 17.51 -12.11 20.89
CA PRO A 259 17.31 -12.95 19.71
C PRO A 259 18.28 -12.62 18.59
N LYS A 260 18.85 -13.65 17.98
CA LYS A 260 19.82 -13.53 16.90
C LYS A 260 19.14 -13.49 15.54
N PHE A 261 19.49 -12.50 14.75
CA PHE A 261 19.08 -12.37 13.34
C PHE A 261 20.26 -12.01 12.45
N SER A 262 20.14 -12.25 11.16
CA SER A 262 21.01 -11.64 10.15
C SER A 262 20.22 -11.22 8.92
N ALA A 263 20.68 -10.15 8.26
CA ALA A 263 20.08 -9.62 7.04
C ALA A 263 21.14 -8.96 6.16
N THR A 264 21.00 -9.05 4.83
CA THR A 264 21.93 -8.46 3.87
C THR A 264 21.24 -7.40 3.03
N LEU A 265 21.76 -6.18 3.09
CA LEU A 265 21.35 -5.04 2.28
C LEU A 265 22.32 -4.88 1.10
N ARG A 266 21.81 -4.84 -0.13
CA ARG A 266 22.58 -4.68 -1.37
C ARG A 266 22.34 -3.30 -1.96
N TYR A 267 23.39 -2.69 -2.48
CA TYR A 267 23.36 -1.47 -3.28
C TYR A 267 23.91 -1.74 -4.68
N THR A 268 23.26 -1.21 -5.71
CA THR A 268 23.78 -1.15 -7.09
C THR A 268 23.33 0.15 -7.77
N LEU A 269 23.85 0.42 -8.96
CA LEU A 269 23.55 1.62 -9.75
C LEU A 269 22.96 1.19 -11.10
N ASP A 270 21.95 1.92 -11.56
CA ASP A 270 21.28 1.67 -12.85
C ASP A 270 20.98 3.02 -13.53
N GLY A 271 21.81 3.39 -14.50
CA GLY A 271 21.78 4.73 -15.10
C GLY A 271 21.89 5.83 -14.04
N GLY A 272 20.91 6.72 -14.00
CA GLY A 272 20.84 7.82 -13.02
C GLY A 272 20.29 7.44 -11.64
N ASP A 273 20.14 6.15 -11.32
CA ASP A 273 19.47 5.68 -10.11
C ASP A 273 20.38 4.87 -9.17
N LEU A 274 20.17 5.03 -7.86
CA LEU A 274 20.64 4.12 -6.82
C LEU A 274 19.55 3.08 -6.53
N ILE A 275 19.89 1.80 -6.52
CA ILE A 275 18.98 0.72 -6.12
C ILE A 275 19.46 0.12 -4.79
N ALA A 276 18.55 0.02 -3.82
CA ALA A 276 18.76 -0.66 -2.55
C ALA A 276 17.80 -1.85 -2.42
N SER A 277 18.30 -3.05 -2.05
CA SER A 277 17.45 -4.23 -1.87
C SER A 277 17.87 -5.19 -0.76
N VAL A 278 16.88 -5.91 -0.23
CA VAL A 278 17.04 -7.02 0.73
C VAL A 278 16.26 -8.21 0.19
N ASP A 279 16.94 -9.35 0.06
CA ASP A 279 16.27 -10.64 -0.20
C ASP A 279 15.78 -11.23 1.12
N ALA A 280 14.47 -11.21 1.36
CA ALA A 280 13.88 -11.73 2.59
C ALA A 280 14.07 -13.25 2.75
N ALA A 281 14.39 -14.01 1.69
CA ALA A 281 14.78 -15.41 1.82
C ALA A 281 16.12 -15.61 2.52
N THR A 282 17.02 -14.61 2.49
CA THR A 282 18.36 -14.67 3.11
C THR A 282 18.38 -14.28 4.59
N ILE A 283 17.27 -13.75 5.11
CA ILE A 283 17.15 -13.37 6.52
C ILE A 283 17.14 -14.64 7.38
N THR A 284 17.96 -14.65 8.43
CA THR A 284 18.00 -15.75 9.38
C THR A 284 17.31 -15.36 10.69
N GLU A 285 16.43 -16.24 11.18
CA GLU A 285 15.73 -16.15 12.47
C GLU A 285 16.36 -17.21 13.41
N ASP A 286 17.59 -16.96 13.87
CA ASP A 286 18.42 -17.98 14.53
C ASP A 286 17.94 -18.31 15.96
N THR A 287 17.00 -17.54 16.51
CA THR A 287 16.45 -17.73 17.86
C THR A 287 14.92 -17.82 17.83
N PRO A 288 14.34 -19.00 17.63
CA PRO A 288 12.91 -19.22 17.84
C PRO A 288 12.53 -18.94 19.31
N PRO A 289 11.31 -18.46 19.60
CA PRO A 289 10.20 -18.22 18.68
C PRO A 289 10.17 -16.80 18.08
N TYR A 290 11.28 -16.05 18.16
CA TYR A 290 11.34 -14.66 17.68
C TYR A 290 11.36 -14.60 16.15
N ARG A 291 10.56 -13.70 15.57
CA ARG A 291 10.36 -13.61 14.11
C ARG A 291 10.29 -12.18 13.62
N VAL A 292 10.82 -11.91 12.43
CA VAL A 292 10.82 -10.58 11.83
C VAL A 292 9.42 -10.22 11.33
N HIS A 293 8.84 -9.15 11.88
CA HIS A 293 7.53 -8.60 11.54
C HIS A 293 7.59 -7.72 10.29
N SER A 294 8.48 -6.73 10.34
CA SER A 294 8.62 -5.71 9.31
C SER A 294 10.05 -5.19 9.22
N ILE A 295 10.42 -4.67 8.05
CA ILE A 295 11.77 -4.19 7.73
C ILE A 295 11.64 -2.80 7.12
N SER A 296 12.44 -1.84 7.58
CA SER A 296 12.58 -0.53 6.96
C SER A 296 13.92 -0.40 6.25
N LEU A 297 13.93 0.11 5.01
CA LEU A 297 15.15 0.34 4.23
C LEU A 297 15.49 1.84 4.20
N LEU A 298 16.74 2.17 4.52
CA LEU A 298 17.32 3.51 4.39
C LEU A 298 16.42 4.62 4.97
N GLU A 299 15.97 4.47 6.22
CA GLU A 299 14.94 5.32 6.84
C GLU A 299 15.25 6.82 6.84
N ASN A 300 16.54 7.17 6.76
CA ASN A 300 17.05 8.54 6.85
C ASN A 300 17.66 9.04 5.52
N PHE A 301 17.41 8.35 4.40
CA PHE A 301 18.02 8.69 3.11
C PHE A 301 17.61 10.10 2.67
N GLY A 302 18.63 10.92 2.41
CA GLY A 302 18.45 12.29 1.96
C GLY A 302 17.85 13.25 2.99
N ALA A 303 17.70 12.84 4.25
CA ALA A 303 17.08 13.62 5.33
C ALA A 303 17.49 15.11 5.35
N ALA A 304 16.53 15.98 5.66
CA ALA A 304 16.66 17.43 5.61
C ALA A 304 16.67 18.04 7.02
N GLY A 305 17.66 18.87 7.34
CA GLY A 305 17.79 19.51 8.65
C GLY A 305 17.02 20.83 8.80
N LEU A 306 17.17 21.46 9.96
CA LEU A 306 16.51 22.72 10.33
C LEU A 306 16.82 23.93 9.42
N THR A 307 17.86 23.85 8.58
CA THR A 307 18.28 24.93 7.66
C THR A 307 17.99 24.63 6.19
N ASP A 308 17.49 23.42 5.90
CA ASP A 308 17.08 23.03 4.55
C ASP A 308 15.65 23.52 4.27
N GLU A 309 15.41 24.00 3.05
CA GLU A 309 14.09 24.35 2.54
C GLU A 309 13.53 23.25 1.62
N GLY A 310 12.22 23.04 1.62
CA GLY A 310 11.58 22.05 0.76
C GLY A 310 10.43 21.29 1.41
N TYR A 311 10.21 20.07 0.94
CA TYR A 311 9.06 19.24 1.33
C TYR A 311 9.31 17.75 1.08
N ILE A 312 8.56 16.92 1.80
CA ILE A 312 8.33 15.50 1.48
C ILE A 312 7.10 15.43 0.55
N LEU A 313 7.19 14.62 -0.51
CA LEU A 313 6.04 14.21 -1.33
C LEU A 313 5.60 12.80 -0.89
N LEU A 314 4.32 12.66 -0.57
CA LEU A 314 3.66 11.36 -0.44
C LEU A 314 2.54 11.21 -1.48
N PRO A 315 2.31 10.02 -2.06
CA PRO A 315 1.17 9.71 -2.92
C PRO A 315 -0.12 9.49 -2.10
N ASP A 316 -0.42 10.42 -1.19
CA ASP A 316 -1.61 10.40 -0.34
C ASP A 316 -2.83 10.91 -1.13
N GLY A 317 -3.76 10.02 -1.48
CA GLY A 317 -4.88 10.36 -2.37
C GLY A 317 -4.40 10.80 -3.76
N SER A 318 -4.62 12.07 -4.11
CA SER A 318 -4.05 12.72 -5.31
C SER A 318 -2.53 12.93 -5.20
N GLY A 319 -2.01 13.05 -3.97
CA GLY A 319 -0.67 13.51 -3.64
C GLY A 319 -0.71 14.58 -2.56
N ALA A 320 0.25 14.55 -1.64
CA ALA A 320 0.39 15.51 -0.55
C ALA A 320 1.83 15.99 -0.39
N LEU A 321 1.99 17.28 -0.09
CA LEU A 321 3.25 17.88 0.31
C LEU A 321 3.28 18.10 1.83
N ILE A 322 4.32 17.62 2.49
CA ILE A 322 4.64 17.91 3.89
C ILE A 322 5.78 18.94 3.87
N PRO A 323 5.54 20.23 4.14
CA PRO A 323 6.60 21.22 4.20
C PRO A 323 7.56 20.90 5.35
N PHE A 324 8.87 21.03 5.09
CA PHE A 324 9.88 20.88 6.14
C PHE A 324 9.69 21.90 7.25
N ASN A 325 10.14 21.54 8.46
CA ASN A 325 10.32 22.49 9.56
C ASN A 325 9.03 23.28 9.93
N SER A 326 7.86 22.73 9.61
CA SER A 326 6.54 23.41 9.68
C SER A 326 6.07 23.80 11.08
N GLY A 327 6.78 23.38 12.13
CA GLY A 327 6.44 23.67 13.53
C GLY A 327 5.29 22.81 14.09
N ASN A 328 4.63 21.97 13.29
CA ASN A 328 3.51 21.11 13.69
C ASN A 328 3.93 19.89 14.54
N VAL A 329 4.84 20.09 15.49
CA VAL A 329 5.50 19.02 16.28
C VAL A 329 4.55 18.20 17.16
N GLN A 330 3.30 18.64 17.36
CA GLN A 330 2.27 17.90 18.09
C GLN A 330 1.48 16.90 17.21
N ALA A 331 1.52 17.05 15.89
CA ALA A 331 0.89 16.11 14.97
C ALA A 331 1.60 14.75 15.00
N GLN A 332 0.89 13.67 14.69
CA GLN A 332 1.47 12.32 14.61
C GLN A 332 2.24 12.12 13.30
N PRO A 333 3.27 11.24 13.26
CA PRO A 333 3.95 10.89 12.02
C PRO A 333 2.94 10.28 11.05
N ILE A 334 3.10 10.58 9.76
CA ILE A 334 2.23 10.01 8.73
C ILE A 334 2.70 8.57 8.45
N LEU A 335 1.75 7.65 8.37
CA LEU A 335 2.00 6.24 8.05
C LEU A 335 0.88 5.72 7.14
N ILE A 336 1.20 5.45 5.88
CA ILE A 336 0.22 5.17 4.82
C ILE A 336 0.54 3.82 4.16
N PRO A 337 -0.36 2.82 4.18
CA PRO A 337 -0.17 1.58 3.44
C PRO A 337 -0.38 1.79 1.93
N ILE A 338 0.54 1.23 1.13
CA ILE A 338 0.41 1.21 -0.32
C ILE A 338 -0.75 0.27 -0.72
N TYR A 339 -1.51 0.68 -1.74
CA TYR A 339 -2.75 0.04 -2.21
C TYR A 339 -3.84 -0.05 -1.12
N GLY A 340 -3.80 0.87 -0.13
CA GLY A 340 -4.77 0.93 0.97
C GLY A 340 -4.62 -0.19 2.00
N GLU A 341 -5.63 -0.35 2.84
CA GLU A 341 -5.66 -1.37 3.90
C GLU A 341 -5.84 -2.80 3.37
N ASP A 342 -5.22 -3.78 4.04
CA ASP A 342 -5.47 -5.21 3.76
C ASP A 342 -6.80 -5.65 4.37
N GLY A 343 -7.81 -5.91 3.52
CA GLY A 343 -9.13 -6.38 3.94
C GLY A 343 -9.16 -7.72 4.69
N ALA A 344 -8.08 -8.51 4.63
CA ALA A 344 -7.91 -9.71 5.44
C ALA A 344 -7.33 -9.44 6.84
N ILE A 345 -6.93 -8.21 7.17
CA ILE A 345 -6.58 -7.78 8.53
C ILE A 345 -7.84 -7.28 9.26
N TYR A 346 -7.96 -7.59 10.55
CA TYR A 346 -9.16 -7.28 11.32
C TYR A 346 -9.15 -5.83 11.83
N VAL A 347 -9.88 -4.94 11.16
CA VAL A 347 -10.07 -3.54 11.62
C VAL A 347 -11.22 -3.46 12.65
N ARG A 348 -10.93 -3.02 13.88
CA ARG A 348 -11.94 -2.93 14.97
C ARG A 348 -12.79 -1.66 14.89
N GLU A 349 -12.13 -0.53 14.66
CA GLU A 349 -12.70 0.82 14.62
C GLU A 349 -12.22 1.52 13.34
N ARG A 350 -13.03 2.43 12.79
CA ARG A 350 -12.66 3.28 11.66
C ARG A 350 -13.21 4.68 11.86
N PHE A 351 -12.32 5.66 11.96
CA PHE A 351 -12.67 7.07 12.27
C PHE A 351 -13.16 7.86 11.04
N GLY A 352 -12.89 7.39 9.82
CA GLY A 352 -13.36 7.97 8.57
C GLY A 352 -13.01 7.09 7.36
N PRO A 353 -13.54 7.41 6.16
CA PRO A 353 -12.92 6.96 4.91
C PRO A 353 -11.52 7.57 4.79
N ILE A 354 -10.59 6.83 4.17
CA ILE A 354 -9.24 7.28 3.85
C ILE A 354 -9.02 6.93 2.38
N GLU A 355 -8.60 7.90 1.57
CA GLU A 355 -8.21 7.68 0.19
C GLU A 355 -6.91 6.86 0.16
N PRO A 356 -6.86 5.69 -0.52
CA PRO A 356 -5.67 4.86 -0.51
C PRO A 356 -4.55 5.45 -1.36
N SER A 357 -3.31 5.30 -0.89
CA SER A 357 -2.13 5.50 -1.74
C SER A 357 -2.13 4.48 -2.87
N ARG A 358 -2.24 4.98 -4.10
CA ARG A 358 -2.33 4.16 -5.33
C ARG A 358 -0.98 3.93 -6.00
N LEU A 359 0.03 4.75 -5.69
CA LEU A 359 1.36 4.71 -6.31
C LEU A 359 2.43 4.24 -5.31
N PRO A 360 3.29 3.27 -5.65
CA PRO A 360 4.34 2.75 -4.77
C PRO A 360 5.58 3.65 -4.77
N VAL A 361 5.40 4.94 -4.47
CA VAL A 361 6.47 5.96 -4.55
C VAL A 361 6.49 6.88 -3.33
N PHE A 362 7.59 7.57 -3.10
CA PHE A 362 7.69 8.73 -2.21
C PHE A 362 8.81 9.64 -2.71
N GLY A 363 8.86 10.90 -2.28
CA GLY A 363 9.91 11.81 -2.73
C GLY A 363 10.24 12.88 -1.71
N MET A 364 11.34 13.59 -1.97
CA MET A 364 11.75 14.71 -1.14
C MET A 364 12.43 15.76 -2.01
N LYS A 365 11.98 17.01 -1.92
CA LYS A 365 12.71 18.18 -2.42
C LYS A 365 13.50 18.77 -1.27
N LYS A 366 14.80 18.99 -1.48
CA LYS A 366 15.72 19.64 -0.54
C LYS A 366 16.56 20.68 -1.25
N ASN A 367 16.29 21.95 -0.97
CA ASN A 367 16.88 23.10 -1.65
C ASN A 367 16.68 22.99 -3.18
N ASP A 368 17.75 23.11 -3.98
CA ASP A 368 17.73 23.01 -5.46
C ASP A 368 17.83 21.57 -6.00
N ALA A 369 17.70 20.56 -5.13
CA ALA A 369 17.78 19.15 -5.50
C ALA A 369 16.57 18.36 -4.98
N ALA A 370 16.27 17.23 -5.61
CA ALA A 370 15.23 16.32 -5.15
C ALA A 370 15.56 14.85 -5.44
N PHE A 371 14.83 13.94 -4.79
CA PHE A 371 14.77 12.55 -5.22
C PHE A 371 13.32 12.05 -5.31
N LEU A 372 13.10 11.10 -6.23
CA LEU A 372 11.94 10.21 -6.25
C LEU A 372 12.43 8.80 -5.88
N ALA A 373 11.79 8.18 -4.90
CA ALA A 373 11.95 6.78 -4.56
C ALA A 373 10.77 5.97 -5.12
N VAL A 374 11.06 4.88 -5.84
CA VAL A 374 10.09 3.92 -6.40
C VAL A 374 10.30 2.57 -5.73
N ILE A 375 9.25 2.01 -5.14
CA ILE A 375 9.27 0.67 -4.54
C ILE A 375 8.99 -0.34 -5.66
N GLU A 376 10.05 -0.95 -6.21
CA GLU A 376 9.94 -1.91 -7.32
C GLU A 376 9.37 -3.26 -6.84
N GLU A 377 9.86 -3.77 -5.72
CA GLU A 377 9.53 -5.10 -5.18
C GLU A 377 9.05 -5.02 -3.73
N GLY A 378 8.04 -5.81 -3.37
CA GLY A 378 7.40 -5.79 -2.05
C GLY A 378 6.36 -4.68 -1.86
N ALA A 379 5.95 -4.00 -2.93
CA ALA A 379 5.09 -2.82 -2.88
C ALA A 379 3.75 -3.04 -2.14
N ALA A 380 3.13 -4.21 -2.22
CA ALA A 380 1.86 -4.47 -1.51
C ALA A 380 2.04 -4.70 0.01
N LEU A 381 3.28 -4.99 0.45
CA LEU A 381 3.67 -5.12 1.85
C LEU A 381 4.08 -3.77 2.47
N ALA A 382 4.31 -2.77 1.63
CA ALA A 382 4.92 -1.50 2.03
C ALA A 382 3.92 -0.54 2.69
N ARG A 383 4.44 0.19 3.67
CA ARG A 383 3.85 1.39 4.25
C ARG A 383 4.87 2.51 4.17
N LEU A 384 4.45 3.67 3.68
CA LEU A 384 5.26 4.88 3.70
C LEU A 384 5.21 5.47 5.10
N SER A 385 6.33 5.98 5.58
CA SER A 385 6.40 6.79 6.80
C SER A 385 7.03 8.15 6.49
N ALA A 386 6.50 9.20 7.11
CA ALA A 386 7.09 10.54 7.07
C ALA A 386 6.94 11.24 8.43
N ASP A 387 8.00 11.91 8.86
CA ASP A 387 7.98 12.79 10.03
C ASP A 387 8.80 14.07 9.80
N ILE A 388 8.53 15.11 10.60
CA ILE A 388 9.19 16.41 10.52
C ILE A 388 10.23 16.61 11.62
N SER A 389 11.15 17.55 11.39
CA SER A 389 12.11 18.01 12.39
C SER A 389 11.43 18.52 13.67
N GLY A 390 12.14 18.51 14.79
CA GLY A 390 11.71 19.18 16.02
C GLY A 390 10.87 18.31 16.96
N ARG A 391 10.58 17.06 16.57
CA ARG A 391 9.78 16.10 17.35
C ARG A 391 10.63 15.18 18.22
N LEU A 392 11.45 14.35 17.58
CA LEU A 392 12.38 13.41 18.23
C LEU A 392 13.85 13.65 17.82
N HIS A 393 14.05 14.38 16.73
CA HIS A 393 15.34 14.74 16.12
C HIS A 393 15.19 16.00 15.27
N GLU A 394 16.31 16.59 14.85
CA GLU A 394 16.36 17.84 14.07
C GLU A 394 16.11 17.66 12.56
N PHE A 395 15.80 16.44 12.12
CA PHE A 395 15.64 16.08 10.70
C PHE A 395 14.21 15.77 10.29
N ASN A 396 13.88 16.09 9.04
CA ASN A 396 12.69 15.64 8.32
C ASN A 396 13.05 14.38 7.53
N THR A 397 12.23 13.33 7.63
CA THR A 397 12.54 11.98 7.10
C THR A 397 11.34 11.38 6.36
N ALA A 398 11.62 10.58 5.32
CA ALA A 398 10.62 9.88 4.53
C ALA A 398 11.16 8.52 4.09
N SER A 399 10.41 7.44 4.28
CA SER A 399 10.89 6.07 4.06
C SER A 399 9.76 5.07 3.78
N ALA A 400 10.14 3.83 3.46
CA ALA A 400 9.23 2.71 3.32
C ALA A 400 9.58 1.56 4.30
N GLN A 401 8.54 1.05 4.97
CA GLN A 401 8.58 -0.13 5.82
C GLN A 401 7.75 -1.25 5.21
N PHE A 402 8.32 -2.43 5.07
CA PHE A 402 7.70 -3.63 4.50
C PHE A 402 7.25 -4.58 5.60
N VAL A 403 5.96 -4.91 5.67
CA VAL A 403 5.41 -5.87 6.66
C VAL A 403 5.46 -7.28 6.07
N ILE A 404 6.55 -8.00 6.33
CA ILE A 404 6.78 -9.36 5.79
C ILE A 404 6.06 -10.47 6.57
N LEU A 405 5.74 -10.26 7.84
CA LEU A 405 4.98 -11.20 8.67
C LEU A 405 3.89 -10.45 9.45
N PRO A 406 2.68 -10.27 8.90
CA PRO A 406 1.60 -9.58 9.60
C PRO A 406 1.17 -10.35 10.86
N LYS A 407 0.58 -9.63 11.82
CA LYS A 407 0.02 -10.21 13.05
C LYS A 407 -1.41 -9.73 13.30
N ASP A 408 -2.16 -10.49 14.10
CA ASP A 408 -3.53 -10.19 14.52
C ASP A 408 -3.69 -10.48 16.02
N GLU A 409 -4.61 -9.79 16.67
CA GLU A 409 -4.87 -9.86 18.10
C GLU A 409 -6.16 -10.63 18.40
N VAL A 410 -6.03 -11.75 19.10
CA VAL A 410 -7.17 -12.58 19.52
C VAL A 410 -7.34 -12.47 21.03
N ARG A 411 -8.36 -11.72 21.47
CA ARG A 411 -8.81 -11.72 22.87
C ARG A 411 -9.45 -13.07 23.21
N LEU A 412 -8.88 -13.74 24.20
CA LEU A 412 -9.41 -14.99 24.78
C LEU A 412 -10.32 -14.69 25.98
N SER A 413 -9.99 -13.65 26.75
CA SER A 413 -10.82 -13.09 27.82
C SER A 413 -10.62 -11.57 27.90
N ASN A 414 -11.26 -10.88 28.85
CA ASN A 414 -11.13 -9.42 29.00
C ASN A 414 -9.68 -8.95 29.25
N ASN A 415 -8.85 -9.79 29.88
CA ASN A 415 -7.47 -9.47 30.25
C ASN A 415 -6.42 -10.33 29.50
N GLU A 416 -6.85 -11.18 28.56
CA GLU A 416 -5.96 -12.12 27.88
C GLU A 416 -6.00 -11.88 26.36
N ILE A 417 -4.91 -11.33 25.82
CA ILE A 417 -4.69 -11.12 24.39
C ILE A 417 -3.64 -12.12 23.93
N MET A 418 -3.95 -12.89 22.90
CA MET A 418 -3.00 -13.76 22.23
C MET A 418 -2.76 -13.23 20.81
N HIS A 419 -1.51 -12.92 20.50
CA HIS A 419 -1.11 -12.55 19.15
C HIS A 419 -1.01 -13.80 18.27
N LYS A 420 -1.38 -13.68 16.99
CA LYS A 420 -1.22 -14.72 15.98
C LYS A 420 -0.51 -14.18 14.75
N THR A 421 0.23 -15.05 14.07
CA THR A 421 0.87 -14.80 12.78
C THR A 421 0.50 -15.89 11.77
N PRO A 422 0.71 -15.65 10.46
CA PRO A 422 0.80 -16.72 9.45
C PRO A 422 1.93 -17.70 9.76
N GLN A 423 1.93 -18.86 9.09
CA GLN A 423 3.03 -19.82 9.19
C GLN A 423 4.30 -19.23 8.57
N ASN A 424 4.20 -18.72 7.34
CA ASN A 424 5.34 -18.21 6.60
C ASN A 424 5.36 -16.68 6.59
N ALA A 425 6.56 -16.12 6.75
CA ALA A 425 6.82 -14.73 6.36
C ALA A 425 6.99 -14.66 4.84
N TYR A 426 6.83 -13.49 4.25
CA TYR A 426 7.25 -13.23 2.87
C TYR A 426 8.77 -13.45 2.73
N ARG A 427 9.19 -14.08 1.62
CA ARG A 427 10.59 -14.44 1.34
C ARG A 427 11.07 -13.96 -0.03
N GLY A 428 10.37 -13.04 -0.69
CA GLY A 428 10.85 -12.43 -1.94
C GLY A 428 11.80 -11.26 -1.69
N GLU A 429 12.16 -10.57 -2.77
CA GLU A 429 12.98 -9.36 -2.69
C GLU A 429 12.13 -8.16 -2.24
N LEU A 430 12.76 -7.26 -1.49
CA LEU A 430 12.25 -5.93 -1.15
C LEU A 430 13.21 -4.93 -1.79
N ARG A 431 12.72 -4.02 -2.65
CA ARG A 431 13.61 -3.16 -3.45
C ARG A 431 13.07 -1.75 -3.61
N ILE A 432 13.95 -0.76 -3.44
CA ILE A 432 13.67 0.66 -3.67
C ILE A 432 14.71 1.23 -4.64
N ARG A 433 14.25 1.91 -5.69
CA ARG A 433 15.03 2.70 -6.64
C ARG A 433 14.92 4.18 -6.30
N TYR A 434 16.04 4.86 -6.12
CA TYR A 434 16.13 6.31 -5.88
C TYR A 434 16.66 7.01 -7.13
N SER A 435 15.81 7.81 -7.78
CA SER A 435 16.14 8.69 -8.88
C SER A 435 16.43 10.10 -8.39
N PHE A 436 17.51 10.72 -8.87
CA PHE A 436 17.91 12.08 -8.48
C PHE A 436 17.47 13.13 -9.50
N LEU A 437 17.07 14.30 -9.02
CA LEU A 437 16.62 15.44 -9.81
C LEU A 437 17.32 16.72 -9.32
N SER A 438 17.55 17.66 -10.23
CA SER A 438 18.25 18.92 -9.91
C SER A 438 17.67 20.12 -10.68
N GLY A 439 17.91 21.33 -10.15
CA GLY A 439 17.51 22.58 -10.78
C GLY A 439 16.00 22.68 -10.98
N ARG A 440 15.55 23.07 -12.19
CA ARG A 440 14.12 23.25 -12.47
C ARG A 440 13.27 21.97 -12.44
N GLN A 441 13.90 20.80 -12.42
CA GLN A 441 13.22 19.51 -12.27
C GLN A 441 13.22 19.01 -10.81
N ALA A 442 13.86 19.72 -9.88
CA ALA A 442 13.85 19.41 -8.45
C ALA A 442 12.54 19.86 -7.78
N ASP A 443 11.41 19.35 -8.26
CA ASP A 443 10.08 19.54 -7.69
C ASP A 443 9.17 18.32 -7.96
N TYR A 444 7.96 18.30 -7.40
CA TYR A 444 7.01 17.21 -7.60
C TYR A 444 6.55 17.05 -9.06
N SER A 445 6.69 18.08 -9.90
CA SER A 445 6.40 17.98 -11.34
C SER A 445 7.47 17.14 -12.04
N GLY A 446 8.74 17.42 -11.74
CA GLY A 446 9.87 16.60 -12.19
C GLY A 446 9.82 15.18 -11.64
N MET A 447 9.40 14.99 -10.39
CA MET A 447 9.16 13.65 -9.82
C MET A 447 8.07 12.89 -10.59
N ALA A 448 6.96 13.55 -10.96
CA ALA A 448 5.90 12.92 -11.76
C ALA A 448 6.42 12.50 -13.14
N ALA A 449 7.14 13.39 -13.83
CA ALA A 449 7.79 13.08 -15.11
C ALA A 449 8.80 11.92 -15.01
N ARG A 450 9.57 11.83 -13.93
CA ARG A 450 10.48 10.71 -13.66
C ARG A 450 9.74 9.39 -13.47
N TYR A 451 8.59 9.42 -12.79
CA TYR A 451 7.76 8.23 -12.62
C TYR A 451 7.05 7.82 -13.93
N ARG A 452 6.58 8.78 -14.74
CA ARG A 452 6.09 8.50 -16.11
C ARG A 452 7.17 7.77 -16.93
N SER A 453 8.41 8.28 -16.93
CA SER A 453 9.55 7.67 -17.61
C SER A 453 9.87 6.24 -17.12
N TYR A 454 9.67 5.99 -15.82
CA TYR A 454 9.80 4.66 -15.23
C TYR A 454 8.69 3.72 -15.73
N LEU A 455 7.44 4.18 -15.81
CA LEU A 455 6.30 3.40 -16.28
C LEU A 455 6.37 3.08 -17.79
N GLU A 456 6.79 4.04 -18.62
CA GLU A 456 7.08 3.81 -20.05
C GLU A 456 8.09 2.67 -20.22
N ARG A 457 9.24 2.78 -19.53
CA ARG A 457 10.36 1.84 -19.65
C ARG A 457 10.08 0.45 -19.08
N THR A 458 9.41 0.37 -17.93
CA THR A 458 9.29 -0.90 -17.17
C THR A 458 7.93 -1.58 -17.31
N GLN A 459 6.89 -0.85 -17.68
CA GLN A 459 5.52 -1.38 -17.80
C GLN A 459 4.96 -1.24 -19.23
N GLY A 460 5.70 -0.62 -20.16
CA GLY A 460 5.24 -0.43 -21.55
C GLY A 460 4.08 0.55 -21.68
N MET A 461 3.92 1.51 -20.75
CA MET A 461 2.89 2.55 -20.89
C MET A 461 3.18 3.42 -22.11
N GLU A 462 2.19 3.58 -23.00
CA GLU A 462 2.29 4.42 -24.20
C GLU A 462 1.36 5.64 -24.11
N LYS A 463 1.76 6.75 -24.74
CA LYS A 463 0.94 7.97 -24.79
C LYS A 463 -0.29 7.75 -25.68
N GLN A 464 -1.45 8.19 -25.20
CA GLN A 464 -2.69 8.20 -25.98
C GLN A 464 -2.58 9.18 -27.16
N ALA A 465 -3.37 8.93 -28.20
CA ALA A 465 -3.48 9.85 -29.34
C ALA A 465 -4.03 11.21 -28.86
N PRO A 466 -3.39 12.34 -29.23
CA PRO A 466 -3.70 13.66 -28.67
C PRO A 466 -4.86 14.36 -29.40
N GLU A 467 -5.93 13.62 -29.70
CA GLU A 467 -7.07 14.06 -30.49
C GLU A 467 -8.41 13.50 -29.96
N GLY A 468 -9.51 14.14 -30.38
CA GLY A 468 -10.88 13.76 -30.01
C GLY A 468 -11.44 14.52 -28.81
N GLU A 469 -12.76 14.45 -28.63
CA GLU A 469 -13.44 15.06 -27.49
C GLU A 469 -13.12 14.28 -26.20
N MET A 470 -13.11 14.97 -25.05
CA MET A 470 -13.00 14.33 -23.72
C MET A 470 -14.13 13.32 -23.51
N PRO A 471 -13.90 12.22 -22.79
CA PRO A 471 -14.97 11.32 -22.36
C PRO A 471 -16.04 12.02 -21.51
N PHE A 472 -17.31 11.67 -21.73
CA PHE A 472 -18.34 11.82 -20.72
C PHE A 472 -18.50 10.47 -20.02
N TYR A 473 -18.00 10.31 -18.80
CA TYR A 473 -18.24 9.09 -18.05
C TYR A 473 -19.64 9.09 -17.47
N LEU A 474 -20.35 7.99 -17.67
CA LEU A 474 -21.69 7.78 -17.14
C LEU A 474 -21.76 6.42 -16.47
N GLU A 475 -22.07 6.38 -15.18
CA GLU A 475 -22.49 5.15 -14.50
C GLU A 475 -24.02 5.08 -14.52
N LEU A 476 -24.59 3.97 -15.01
CA LEU A 476 -26.02 3.67 -14.85
C LEU A 476 -26.21 2.39 -14.03
N THR A 477 -27.10 2.46 -13.03
CA THR A 477 -27.54 1.28 -12.29
C THR A 477 -28.71 0.61 -13.01
N GLY A 478 -28.47 -0.59 -13.52
CA GLY A 478 -29.43 -1.41 -14.25
C GLY A 478 -30.54 -1.98 -13.35
N SER A 479 -30.20 -2.76 -12.34
CA SER A 479 -31.19 -3.35 -11.42
C SER A 479 -30.68 -3.59 -9.99
N ILE A 480 -31.61 -3.68 -9.04
CA ILE A 480 -31.34 -3.95 -7.61
C ILE A 480 -32.26 -5.03 -7.02
N PRO A 481 -31.80 -5.84 -6.06
CA PRO A 481 -32.66 -6.72 -5.28
C PRO A 481 -33.51 -5.90 -4.28
N LYS A 482 -34.83 -6.15 -4.28
CA LYS A 482 -35.81 -5.52 -3.40
C LYS A 482 -36.78 -6.55 -2.83
N LYS A 483 -37.04 -6.48 -1.53
CA LYS A 483 -38.07 -7.32 -0.89
C LYS A 483 -39.46 -6.84 -1.32
N LYS A 484 -40.27 -7.76 -1.82
CA LYS A 484 -41.69 -7.56 -2.16
C LYS A 484 -42.53 -8.59 -1.41
N ASN A 485 -43.84 -8.33 -1.26
CA ASN A 485 -44.77 -9.25 -0.59
C ASN A 485 -45.80 -9.79 -1.59
N VAL A 486 -46.05 -11.10 -1.59
CA VAL A 486 -47.18 -11.73 -2.28
C VAL A 486 -47.99 -12.50 -1.25
N LEU A 487 -49.29 -12.17 -1.13
CA LEU A 487 -50.21 -12.77 -0.15
C LEU A 487 -49.70 -12.77 1.30
N GLY A 488 -48.92 -11.75 1.69
CA GLY A 488 -48.33 -11.62 3.02
C GLY A 488 -46.98 -12.34 3.21
N PHE A 489 -46.50 -13.10 2.22
CA PHE A 489 -45.19 -13.74 2.26
C PHE A 489 -44.14 -12.85 1.58
N PRO A 490 -43.04 -12.49 2.27
CA PRO A 490 -41.95 -11.75 1.66
C PRO A 490 -41.11 -12.64 0.75
N TYR A 491 -40.73 -12.12 -0.41
CA TYR A 491 -39.78 -12.72 -1.34
C TYR A 491 -38.85 -11.63 -1.87
N GLU A 492 -37.68 -12.04 -2.37
CA GLU A 492 -36.76 -11.12 -3.03
C GLU A 492 -37.09 -11.07 -4.52
N ALA A 493 -37.31 -9.86 -5.03
CA ALA A 493 -37.57 -9.58 -6.42
C ALA A 493 -36.46 -8.69 -6.97
N LEU A 494 -36.06 -8.90 -8.21
CA LEU A 494 -35.22 -7.95 -8.91
C LEU A 494 -36.09 -6.80 -9.46
N VAL A 495 -35.61 -5.57 -9.32
CA VAL A 495 -36.28 -4.35 -9.78
C VAL A 495 -35.31 -3.59 -10.68
N PRO A 496 -35.67 -3.31 -11.95
CA PRO A 496 -34.86 -2.42 -12.77
C PRO A 496 -34.91 -1.01 -12.19
N LEU A 497 -33.78 -0.32 -12.24
CA LEU A 497 -33.68 1.13 -12.05
C LEU A 497 -33.33 1.84 -13.37
N THR A 498 -32.78 1.12 -14.34
CA THR A 498 -32.52 1.59 -15.71
C THR A 498 -32.48 0.38 -16.65
N ASP A 499 -33.52 0.11 -17.43
CA ASP A 499 -33.44 -0.90 -18.49
C ASP A 499 -32.58 -0.44 -19.68
N LEU A 500 -32.29 -1.32 -20.65
CA LEU A 500 -31.40 -1.01 -21.78
C LEU A 500 -32.00 -0.02 -22.79
N ASN A 501 -33.34 0.09 -22.89
CA ASN A 501 -34.01 1.10 -23.72
C ASN A 501 -34.05 2.46 -22.99
N GLU A 502 -34.25 2.46 -21.68
CA GLU A 502 -34.14 3.64 -20.81
C GLU A 502 -32.71 4.20 -20.85
N ALA A 503 -31.68 3.35 -20.66
CA ALA A 503 -30.28 3.73 -20.84
C ALA A 503 -30.01 4.31 -22.23
N GLY A 504 -30.57 3.69 -23.28
CA GLY A 504 -30.50 4.20 -24.65
C GLY A 504 -31.17 5.57 -24.84
N SER A 505 -32.18 5.90 -24.03
CA SER A 505 -32.90 7.19 -24.05
C SER A 505 -32.15 8.27 -23.26
N VAL A 506 -31.49 7.91 -22.16
CA VAL A 506 -30.54 8.80 -21.45
C VAL A 506 -29.38 9.18 -22.37
N VAL A 507 -28.81 8.20 -23.08
CA VAL A 507 -27.74 8.43 -24.08
C VAL A 507 -28.24 9.32 -25.23
N ASP A 508 -29.47 9.13 -25.74
CA ASP A 508 -30.02 10.02 -26.78
C ASP A 508 -30.15 11.47 -26.30
N ARG A 509 -30.55 11.70 -25.03
CA ARG A 509 -30.60 13.05 -24.44
C ARG A 509 -29.21 13.68 -24.32
N LEU A 510 -28.20 12.92 -23.90
CA LEU A 510 -26.81 13.39 -23.82
C LEU A 510 -26.28 13.77 -25.22
N LEU A 511 -26.46 12.90 -26.21
CA LEU A 511 -26.03 13.12 -27.58
C LEU A 511 -26.75 14.32 -28.23
N ALA A 512 -28.05 14.48 -28.00
CA ALA A 512 -28.82 15.63 -28.46
C ALA A 512 -28.40 16.95 -27.78
N GLY A 513 -27.96 16.87 -26.51
CA GLY A 513 -27.37 17.99 -25.76
C GLY A 513 -25.91 18.32 -26.15
N GLY A 514 -25.28 17.53 -27.02
CA GLY A 514 -23.92 17.74 -27.50
C GLY A 514 -22.82 16.95 -26.77
N ALA A 515 -23.16 16.17 -25.74
CA ALA A 515 -22.22 15.28 -25.07
C ALA A 515 -21.92 14.04 -25.93
N LYS A 516 -20.82 14.13 -26.69
CA LYS A 516 -20.25 13.02 -27.49
C LYS A 516 -19.30 12.19 -26.62
N ASN A 517 -18.77 11.10 -27.18
CA ASN A 517 -17.79 10.24 -26.47
C ASN A 517 -18.30 9.75 -25.09
N VAL A 518 -19.56 9.31 -25.01
CA VAL A 518 -20.15 8.79 -23.77
C VAL A 518 -19.56 7.41 -23.44
N ARG A 519 -18.92 7.29 -22.28
CA ARG A 519 -18.35 6.04 -21.75
C ARG A 519 -19.29 5.49 -20.68
N LEU A 520 -20.20 4.63 -21.08
CA LEU A 520 -21.26 4.09 -20.22
C LEU A 520 -20.78 2.87 -19.42
N GLN A 521 -20.54 3.05 -18.13
CA GLN A 521 -20.40 2.00 -17.14
C GLN A 521 -21.78 1.49 -16.70
N TYR A 522 -22.13 0.25 -17.06
CA TYR A 522 -23.45 -0.31 -16.78
C TYR A 522 -23.38 -1.35 -15.65
N LYS A 523 -23.92 -1.00 -14.48
CA LYS A 523 -23.84 -1.81 -13.24
C LYS A 523 -25.11 -2.60 -12.98
N GLY A 524 -25.00 -3.79 -12.39
CA GLY A 524 -26.16 -4.56 -11.93
C GLY A 524 -27.05 -5.12 -13.04
N TRP A 525 -26.41 -5.72 -14.04
CA TRP A 525 -27.01 -6.26 -15.26
C TRP A 525 -27.06 -7.80 -15.32
N PHE A 526 -26.47 -8.49 -14.35
CA PHE A 526 -26.38 -9.95 -14.30
C PHE A 526 -26.36 -10.47 -12.86
N ASN A 527 -26.70 -11.76 -12.72
CA ASN A 527 -26.54 -12.55 -11.50
C ASN A 527 -27.21 -11.96 -10.23
N GLY A 528 -28.25 -11.13 -10.37
CA GLY A 528 -29.02 -10.56 -9.25
C GLY A 528 -28.79 -9.06 -8.97
N GLY A 529 -28.48 -8.26 -9.99
CA GLY A 529 -28.41 -6.80 -9.89
C GLY A 529 -27.12 -6.26 -9.28
N LEU A 530 -27.18 -5.05 -8.73
CA LEU A 530 -26.00 -4.25 -8.35
C LEU A 530 -25.01 -4.99 -7.42
N ASN A 531 -25.53 -5.81 -6.50
CA ASN A 531 -24.76 -6.68 -5.61
C ASN A 531 -24.79 -8.14 -6.10
N HIS A 532 -24.36 -8.36 -7.34
CA HIS A 532 -24.49 -9.65 -8.00
C HIS A 532 -23.78 -10.81 -7.27
N LYS A 533 -24.25 -12.03 -7.53
CA LYS A 533 -23.57 -13.26 -7.09
C LYS A 533 -22.22 -13.42 -7.79
N LEU A 534 -21.33 -14.25 -7.20
CA LEU A 534 -19.98 -14.49 -7.70
C LEU A 534 -19.93 -14.65 -9.24
N ALA A 535 -19.07 -13.87 -9.88
CA ALA A 535 -18.92 -13.81 -11.34
C ALA A 535 -18.20 -15.05 -11.94
N TYR A 536 -18.66 -16.27 -11.65
CA TYR A 536 -18.13 -17.53 -12.22
C TYR A 536 -18.77 -17.90 -13.57
N GLY A 537 -19.90 -17.28 -13.89
CA GLY A 537 -20.67 -17.43 -15.13
C GLY A 537 -21.71 -16.33 -15.20
N ILE A 538 -22.36 -16.15 -16.34
CA ILE A 538 -23.19 -14.95 -16.59
C ILE A 538 -24.63 -15.34 -16.93
N ASP A 539 -25.53 -15.10 -15.98
CA ASP A 539 -26.97 -15.07 -16.20
C ASP A 539 -27.42 -13.60 -16.26
N MET A 540 -27.71 -13.11 -17.46
CA MET A 540 -28.12 -11.71 -17.68
C MET A 540 -29.50 -11.49 -17.06
N ASP A 541 -29.63 -10.44 -16.25
CA ASP A 541 -30.85 -10.19 -15.50
C ASP A 541 -31.98 -9.76 -16.45
N GLY A 542 -32.91 -10.65 -16.76
CA GLY A 542 -33.96 -10.40 -17.78
C GLY A 542 -34.89 -9.22 -17.52
N VAL A 543 -34.81 -8.56 -16.35
CA VAL A 543 -35.50 -7.29 -16.07
C VAL A 543 -34.80 -6.06 -16.65
N VAL A 544 -33.51 -6.14 -16.99
CA VAL A 544 -32.80 -5.03 -17.67
C VAL A 544 -32.95 -5.08 -19.19
N GLY A 545 -33.44 -6.20 -19.74
CA GLY A 545 -33.75 -6.35 -21.16
C GLY A 545 -33.11 -7.59 -21.80
N SER A 546 -32.95 -7.54 -23.12
CA SER A 546 -32.52 -8.65 -23.97
C SER A 546 -31.14 -8.41 -24.61
N ARG A 547 -30.51 -9.50 -25.08
CA ARG A 547 -29.26 -9.44 -25.87
C ARG A 547 -29.37 -8.58 -27.14
N GLY A 548 -30.57 -8.40 -27.68
CA GLY A 548 -30.80 -7.54 -28.85
C GLY A 548 -30.81 -6.05 -28.51
N GLU A 549 -31.33 -5.68 -27.35
CA GLU A 549 -31.27 -4.31 -26.81
C GLU A 549 -29.85 -3.96 -26.37
N TRP A 550 -29.17 -4.92 -25.75
CA TRP A 550 -27.75 -4.83 -25.38
C TRP A 550 -26.85 -4.47 -26.56
N ALA A 551 -26.96 -5.23 -27.67
CA ALA A 551 -26.20 -4.97 -28.88
C ALA A 551 -26.50 -3.56 -29.44
N ARG A 552 -27.78 -3.16 -29.52
CA ARG A 552 -28.17 -1.82 -30.00
C ARG A 552 -27.62 -0.68 -29.13
N LEU A 553 -27.55 -0.86 -27.81
CA LEU A 553 -26.99 0.15 -26.92
C LEU A 553 -25.46 0.26 -27.10
N ALA A 554 -24.77 -0.87 -27.21
CA ALA A 554 -23.34 -0.92 -27.47
C ALA A 554 -22.98 -0.31 -28.85
N ASP A 555 -23.73 -0.66 -29.89
CA ASP A 555 -23.57 -0.10 -31.24
C ASP A 555 -23.81 1.41 -31.26
N LYS A 556 -24.90 1.90 -30.63
CA LYS A 556 -25.18 3.35 -30.50
C LYS A 556 -24.02 4.11 -29.86
N LEU A 557 -23.51 3.61 -28.74
CA LEU A 557 -22.39 4.25 -28.03
C LEU A 557 -21.13 4.28 -28.91
N LYS A 558 -20.80 3.17 -29.57
CA LYS A 558 -19.67 3.06 -30.48
C LYS A 558 -19.79 3.99 -31.70
N GLU A 559 -20.96 4.07 -32.33
CA GLU A 559 -21.24 4.95 -33.47
C GLU A 559 -21.11 6.44 -33.11
N SER A 560 -21.39 6.79 -31.84
CA SER A 560 -21.19 8.14 -31.29
C SER A 560 -19.77 8.42 -30.75
N GLY A 561 -18.82 7.52 -30.99
CA GLY A 561 -17.42 7.63 -30.55
C GLY A 561 -17.17 7.31 -29.07
N GLY A 562 -18.20 6.88 -28.35
CA GLY A 562 -18.15 6.42 -26.97
C GLY A 562 -17.90 4.92 -26.84
N GLY A 563 -18.30 4.34 -25.70
CA GLY A 563 -18.11 2.92 -25.40
C GLY A 563 -19.08 2.39 -24.34
N PHE A 564 -19.32 1.08 -24.35
CA PHE A 564 -20.20 0.39 -23.41
C PHE A 564 -19.40 -0.59 -22.55
N TYR A 565 -19.44 -0.39 -21.24
CA TYR A 565 -18.60 -1.05 -20.24
C TYR A 565 -19.49 -1.81 -19.23
N PRO A 566 -19.89 -3.05 -19.54
CA PRO A 566 -20.56 -3.93 -18.59
C PRO A 566 -19.67 -4.16 -17.38
N ASP A 567 -20.20 -3.86 -16.21
CA ASP A 567 -19.42 -3.85 -14.97
C ASP A 567 -19.49 -5.18 -14.20
N ALA A 568 -18.35 -5.63 -13.69
CA ALA A 568 -18.21 -6.81 -12.86
C ALA A 568 -17.36 -6.55 -11.60
N ALA A 569 -17.70 -7.27 -10.52
CA ALA A 569 -16.87 -7.45 -9.33
C ALA A 569 -16.39 -8.90 -9.25
N PHE A 570 -15.10 -9.12 -8.96
CA PHE A 570 -14.54 -10.47 -8.80
C PHE A 570 -14.14 -10.79 -7.36
N LEU A 571 -13.82 -9.78 -6.56
CA LEU A 571 -13.31 -9.88 -5.20
C LEU A 571 -14.42 -9.81 -4.15
N ARG A 572 -15.47 -9.01 -4.41
CA ARG A 572 -16.62 -8.83 -3.51
C ARG A 572 -17.68 -9.91 -3.73
N VAL A 573 -18.07 -10.63 -2.67
CA VAL A 573 -19.13 -11.65 -2.73
C VAL A 573 -20.19 -11.44 -1.65
N TYR A 574 -21.43 -11.14 -2.07
CA TYR A 574 -22.49 -10.73 -1.15
C TYR A 574 -23.26 -11.91 -0.53
N ASP A 575 -23.37 -13.06 -1.22
CA ASP A 575 -24.19 -14.21 -0.82
C ASP A 575 -23.41 -15.54 -0.70
N ASP A 576 -23.83 -16.38 0.26
CA ASP A 576 -23.48 -17.82 0.29
C ASP A 576 -24.40 -18.58 -0.69
N SER A 577 -23.82 -19.40 -1.57
CA SER A 577 -24.53 -19.97 -2.71
C SER A 577 -23.94 -21.30 -3.19
N ALA A 578 -24.56 -21.91 -4.22
CA ALA A 578 -24.00 -23.10 -4.85
C ALA A 578 -22.62 -22.84 -5.50
N SER A 579 -22.39 -21.62 -5.99
CA SER A 579 -21.15 -21.19 -6.67
C SER A 579 -20.07 -20.62 -5.72
N PHE A 580 -20.43 -20.25 -4.49
CA PHE A 580 -19.50 -19.71 -3.50
C PHE A 580 -19.86 -20.20 -2.10
N ARG A 581 -18.93 -20.88 -1.42
CA ARG A 581 -19.09 -21.26 -0.01
C ARG A 581 -17.98 -20.62 0.81
N PRO A 582 -18.28 -19.78 1.82
CA PRO A 582 -17.25 -19.12 2.64
C PRO A 582 -16.21 -20.08 3.24
N THR A 583 -16.66 -21.28 3.63
CA THR A 583 -15.82 -22.38 4.14
C THR A 583 -14.68 -22.80 3.20
N LYS A 584 -14.83 -22.64 1.88
CA LYS A 584 -13.85 -23.03 0.85
C LYS A 584 -13.23 -21.85 0.10
N ASP A 585 -14.05 -20.84 -0.18
CA ASP A 585 -13.80 -19.87 -1.24
C ASP A 585 -13.56 -18.44 -0.72
N ALA A 586 -13.96 -18.13 0.53
CA ALA A 586 -13.59 -16.86 1.17
C ALA A 586 -12.13 -16.85 1.63
N ALA A 587 -11.52 -15.66 1.60
CA ALA A 587 -10.28 -15.37 2.32
C ALA A 587 -10.48 -15.52 3.83
N GLN A 588 -9.39 -15.68 4.59
CA GLN A 588 -9.42 -15.78 6.05
C GLN A 588 -8.56 -14.69 6.70
N HIS A 589 -9.07 -14.12 7.78
CA HIS A 589 -8.27 -13.39 8.77
C HIS A 589 -7.25 -14.33 9.42
N ILE A 590 -6.14 -13.80 9.97
CA ILE A 590 -5.16 -14.57 10.76
C ILE A 590 -5.86 -15.26 11.96
N SER A 591 -6.92 -14.65 12.52
CA SER A 591 -7.82 -15.26 13.49
C SER A 591 -8.54 -16.55 13.02
N ARG A 592 -8.42 -16.95 11.75
CA ARG A 592 -9.14 -18.02 11.02
C ARG A 592 -10.64 -17.81 10.79
N ARG A 593 -11.17 -16.62 11.09
CA ARG A 593 -12.52 -16.21 10.68
C ARG A 593 -12.50 -15.87 9.18
N TYR A 594 -13.60 -16.12 8.48
CA TYR A 594 -13.73 -15.69 7.08
C TYR A 594 -13.65 -14.16 7.01
N ALA A 595 -12.84 -13.64 6.08
CA ALA A 595 -12.73 -12.22 5.84
C ALA A 595 -14.05 -11.69 5.29
N LYS A 596 -14.69 -10.82 6.07
CA LYS A 596 -15.94 -10.17 5.71
C LYS A 596 -15.81 -8.67 6.01
N ILE A 597 -16.05 -7.85 5.00
CA ILE A 597 -16.05 -6.39 5.11
C ILE A 597 -17.44 -5.93 5.55
N TYR A 598 -17.45 -4.99 6.48
CA TYR A 598 -18.63 -4.39 7.07
C TYR A 598 -18.56 -2.88 6.88
N GLU A 599 -19.72 -2.25 6.72
CA GLU A 599 -19.85 -0.81 6.94
C GLU A 599 -19.59 -0.46 8.42
N PHE A 600 -19.18 0.77 8.66
CA PHE A 600 -18.97 1.31 10.00
C PHE A 600 -20.02 2.38 10.28
N ASP A 601 -20.50 2.42 11.52
CA ASP A 601 -21.33 3.53 11.98
C ASP A 601 -20.46 4.80 12.09
N ARG A 602 -20.87 5.88 11.40
CA ARG A 602 -20.08 7.12 11.32
C ARG A 602 -20.01 7.88 12.65
N ALA A 603 -20.92 7.64 13.60
CA ALA A 603 -20.94 8.30 14.90
C ALA A 603 -20.30 7.44 16.01
N ALA A 604 -20.45 6.12 15.93
CA ALA A 604 -19.89 5.18 16.91
C ALA A 604 -18.50 4.64 16.54
N PHE A 605 -18.05 4.81 15.28
CA PHE A 605 -16.80 4.27 14.71
C PHE A 605 -16.64 2.74 14.71
N PHE A 606 -17.65 2.00 15.19
CA PHE A 606 -17.69 0.54 15.22
C PHE A 606 -18.41 -0.06 13.99
N ARG A 607 -18.15 -1.35 13.74
CA ARG A 607 -18.80 -2.10 12.65
C ARG A 607 -20.32 -2.18 12.83
N ASP A 608 -21.06 -1.76 11.82
CA ASP A 608 -22.52 -1.91 11.79
C ASP A 608 -22.89 -3.27 11.18
N ASN A 609 -23.16 -4.25 12.05
CA ASN A 609 -23.57 -5.59 11.64
C ASN A 609 -24.99 -5.66 11.04
N SER A 610 -25.77 -4.57 11.07
CA SER A 610 -27.12 -4.51 10.46
C SER A 610 -27.09 -4.13 8.97
N ARG A 611 -26.02 -3.43 8.54
CA ARG A 611 -25.82 -2.94 7.17
C ARG A 611 -25.31 -4.00 6.20
N LEU A 612 -24.99 -3.57 4.99
CA LEU A 612 -24.45 -4.46 3.96
C LEU A 612 -23.05 -4.93 4.39
N SER A 613 -22.75 -6.19 4.09
CA SER A 613 -21.44 -6.78 4.31
C SER A 613 -21.20 -7.87 3.28
N HIS A 614 -19.99 -7.96 2.76
CA HIS A 614 -19.60 -8.92 1.73
C HIS A 614 -18.36 -9.71 2.16
N TYR A 615 -18.27 -10.95 1.71
CA TYR A 615 -17.07 -11.76 1.83
C TYR A 615 -16.04 -11.32 0.80
N LEU A 616 -14.77 -11.50 1.15
CA LEU A 616 -13.65 -11.37 0.21
C LEU A 616 -13.38 -12.73 -0.43
N LEU A 617 -13.35 -12.80 -1.76
CA LEU A 617 -12.93 -14.00 -2.50
C LEU A 617 -11.44 -14.25 -2.24
N ALA A 618 -11.07 -15.47 -1.87
CA ALA A 618 -9.67 -15.84 -1.71
C ALA A 618 -8.88 -15.68 -3.04
N PRO A 619 -7.70 -15.03 -3.06
CA PRO A 619 -6.97 -14.78 -4.31
C PRO A 619 -6.70 -16.05 -5.14
N ARG A 620 -6.37 -17.18 -4.50
CA ARG A 620 -6.24 -18.52 -5.15
C ARG A 620 -7.47 -19.04 -5.89
N LYS A 621 -8.62 -18.37 -5.78
CA LYS A 621 -9.86 -18.70 -6.50
C LYS A 621 -10.10 -17.80 -7.70
N LEU A 622 -9.43 -16.64 -7.76
CA LEU A 622 -9.68 -15.61 -8.76
C LEU A 622 -9.54 -16.14 -10.18
N GLU A 623 -8.48 -16.91 -10.47
CA GLU A 623 -8.26 -17.52 -11.79
C GLU A 623 -9.41 -18.44 -12.22
N THR A 624 -9.96 -19.24 -11.30
CA THR A 624 -11.12 -20.11 -11.57
C THR A 624 -12.38 -19.29 -11.88
N VAL A 625 -12.57 -18.16 -11.18
CA VAL A 625 -13.73 -17.27 -11.36
C VAL A 625 -13.63 -16.50 -12.67
N VAL A 626 -12.49 -15.88 -12.96
CA VAL A 626 -12.21 -15.15 -14.21
C VAL A 626 -12.28 -16.07 -15.42
N SER A 627 -11.67 -17.27 -15.36
CA SER A 627 -11.81 -18.28 -16.42
C SER A 627 -13.26 -18.74 -16.59
N GLY A 628 -14.04 -18.77 -15.50
CA GLY A 628 -15.46 -19.07 -15.53
C GLY A 628 -16.25 -18.02 -16.32
N PHE A 629 -16.09 -16.75 -15.94
CA PHE A 629 -16.69 -15.56 -16.55
C PHE A 629 -16.41 -15.43 -18.04
N LEU A 630 -15.14 -15.53 -18.43
CA LEU A 630 -14.69 -15.28 -19.80
C LEU A 630 -15.31 -16.24 -20.82
N ARG A 631 -15.69 -17.48 -20.41
CA ARG A 631 -16.42 -18.43 -21.27
C ARG A 631 -17.77 -17.91 -21.75
N ASP A 632 -18.41 -17.01 -21.00
CA ASP A 632 -19.70 -16.42 -21.35
C ASP A 632 -19.58 -14.96 -21.81
N TYR A 633 -18.62 -14.21 -21.27
CA TYR A 633 -18.45 -12.78 -21.57
C TYR A 633 -18.15 -12.51 -23.04
N GLY A 634 -17.28 -13.32 -23.66
CA GLY A 634 -16.96 -13.22 -25.09
C GLY A 634 -18.14 -13.46 -26.03
N LYS A 635 -19.29 -13.94 -25.52
CA LYS A 635 -20.56 -14.10 -26.26
C LYS A 635 -21.55 -12.94 -26.04
N LEU A 636 -21.16 -11.92 -25.27
CA LEU A 636 -22.03 -10.85 -24.78
C LEU A 636 -21.49 -9.46 -25.13
N ASN A 637 -20.25 -9.16 -24.76
CA ASN A 637 -19.61 -7.87 -25.06
C ASN A 637 -18.13 -8.09 -25.44
N PRO A 638 -17.81 -8.24 -26.73
CA PRO A 638 -16.43 -8.35 -27.17
C PRO A 638 -15.76 -6.97 -27.14
N GLY A 639 -14.69 -6.83 -26.37
CA GLY A 639 -13.76 -5.69 -26.49
C GLY A 639 -13.67 -4.75 -25.30
N ALA A 640 -14.72 -4.57 -24.49
CA ALA A 640 -14.74 -3.59 -23.39
C ALA A 640 -15.37 -4.15 -22.10
N ILE A 641 -14.85 -3.76 -20.93
CA ILE A 641 -15.32 -4.21 -19.60
C ILE A 641 -15.08 -3.15 -18.51
N SER A 642 -15.93 -3.09 -17.49
CA SER A 642 -15.66 -2.34 -16.26
C SER A 642 -15.36 -3.26 -15.07
N LEU A 643 -14.33 -2.93 -14.29
CA LEU A 643 -13.92 -3.65 -13.09
C LEU A 643 -13.91 -2.72 -11.87
N ARG A 644 -14.87 -2.91 -10.97
CA ARG A 644 -15.05 -2.04 -9.78
C ARG A 644 -14.25 -2.42 -8.54
N ASP A 645 -13.49 -3.52 -8.58
CA ASP A 645 -12.70 -4.01 -7.45
C ASP A 645 -11.25 -4.38 -7.79
N LEU A 646 -10.98 -5.12 -8.88
CA LEU A 646 -9.61 -5.55 -9.20
C LEU A 646 -8.58 -4.40 -9.36
N GLY A 647 -9.00 -3.23 -9.83
CA GLY A 647 -8.16 -2.02 -9.93
C GLY A 647 -7.97 -1.24 -8.61
N SER A 648 -8.65 -1.63 -7.53
CA SER A 648 -8.70 -0.85 -6.27
C SER A 648 -8.49 -1.68 -4.99
N GLU A 649 -8.80 -2.98 -4.98
CA GLU A 649 -8.75 -3.82 -3.79
C GLU A 649 -7.62 -4.84 -3.86
N LEU A 650 -6.85 -4.93 -2.77
CA LEU A 650 -5.76 -5.89 -2.63
C LEU A 650 -5.60 -6.35 -1.19
N TYR A 651 -5.67 -7.67 -0.96
CA TYR A 651 -5.70 -8.26 0.37
C TYR A 651 -5.13 -9.69 0.40
N SER A 652 -4.66 -10.11 1.57
CA SER A 652 -4.06 -11.44 1.80
C SER A 652 -5.11 -12.56 1.95
N ASP A 653 -4.67 -13.82 2.09
CA ASP A 653 -5.49 -14.89 2.68
C ASP A 653 -4.68 -15.72 3.66
N PHE A 654 -5.07 -15.73 4.94
CA PHE A 654 -4.34 -16.41 6.02
C PHE A 654 -4.86 -17.82 6.31
N ARG A 655 -5.41 -18.48 5.28
CA ARG A 655 -5.88 -19.87 5.36
C ARG A 655 -4.72 -20.86 5.49
N ARG A 656 -4.65 -21.56 6.62
CA ARG A 656 -3.60 -22.53 7.01
C ARG A 656 -3.01 -23.43 5.90
N ASN A 657 -3.83 -23.91 4.95
CA ASN A 657 -3.40 -24.84 3.89
C ASN A 657 -3.48 -24.19 2.51
N GLY A 658 -3.02 -22.95 2.40
CA GLY A 658 -3.09 -22.12 1.19
C GLY A 658 -3.03 -20.66 1.56
N GLU A 659 -2.03 -20.29 2.38
CA GLU A 659 -1.74 -18.92 2.76
C GLU A 659 -1.25 -18.18 1.51
N VAL A 660 -1.70 -16.95 1.32
CA VAL A 660 -1.33 -16.08 0.19
C VAL A 660 -0.95 -14.73 0.79
N THR A 661 0.30 -14.30 0.60
CA THR A 661 0.72 -12.97 1.05
C THR A 661 0.09 -11.89 0.17
N ARG A 662 0.07 -10.64 0.63
CA ARG A 662 -0.49 -9.53 -0.15
C ARG A 662 0.26 -9.29 -1.46
N GLU A 663 1.56 -9.62 -1.51
CA GLU A 663 2.38 -9.55 -2.73
C GLU A 663 2.05 -10.71 -3.69
N ASP A 664 1.82 -11.93 -3.20
CA ASP A 664 1.34 -13.06 -4.02
C ASP A 664 -0.07 -12.78 -4.59
N ALA A 665 -0.92 -12.11 -3.80
CA ALA A 665 -2.22 -11.65 -4.24
C ALA A 665 -2.09 -10.57 -5.34
N LYS A 666 -1.12 -9.64 -5.23
CA LYS A 666 -0.82 -8.62 -6.27
C LYS A 666 -0.49 -9.31 -7.59
N ASN A 667 0.39 -10.30 -7.55
CA ASN A 667 0.82 -11.06 -8.73
C ASN A 667 -0.35 -11.86 -9.34
N THR A 668 -1.21 -12.44 -8.49
CA THR A 668 -2.43 -13.15 -8.92
C THR A 668 -3.44 -12.22 -9.61
N VAL A 669 -3.68 -11.03 -9.03
CA VAL A 669 -4.60 -10.01 -9.57
C VAL A 669 -4.07 -9.46 -10.89
N THR A 670 -2.79 -9.06 -10.93
CA THR A 670 -2.11 -8.58 -12.15
C THR A 670 -2.21 -9.60 -13.28
N GLY A 671 -1.98 -10.88 -12.99
CA GLY A 671 -2.13 -11.97 -13.94
C GLY A 671 -3.55 -12.17 -14.47
N GLN A 672 -4.58 -11.89 -13.67
CA GLN A 672 -5.96 -11.95 -14.15
C GLN A 672 -6.38 -10.67 -14.88
N LEU A 673 -5.82 -9.50 -14.55
CA LEU A 673 -6.00 -8.27 -15.33
C LEU A 673 -5.45 -8.44 -16.75
N ALA A 674 -4.26 -9.02 -16.91
CA ALA A 674 -3.70 -9.36 -18.23
C ALA A 674 -4.66 -10.24 -19.07
N ARG A 675 -5.16 -11.33 -18.48
CA ARG A 675 -6.13 -12.24 -19.15
C ARG A 675 -7.48 -11.60 -19.44
N LEU A 676 -7.91 -10.63 -18.63
CA LEU A 676 -9.12 -9.84 -18.90
C LEU A 676 -8.87 -8.86 -20.04
N ALA A 677 -7.69 -8.23 -20.12
CA ALA A 677 -7.30 -7.32 -21.19
C ALA A 677 -7.14 -8.02 -22.55
N GLU A 678 -6.66 -9.26 -22.58
CA GLU A 678 -6.65 -10.10 -23.79
C GLU A 678 -8.06 -10.30 -24.39
N ALA A 679 -9.10 -10.38 -23.54
CA ALA A 679 -10.48 -10.63 -23.97
C ALA A 679 -11.31 -9.34 -24.14
N ALA A 680 -10.96 -8.28 -23.41
CA ALA A 680 -11.63 -6.99 -23.38
C ALA A 680 -10.59 -5.87 -23.12
N PRO A 681 -9.82 -5.47 -24.15
CA PRO A 681 -8.71 -4.51 -24.00
C PRO A 681 -9.14 -3.08 -23.63
N ASP A 682 -10.35 -2.66 -24.01
CA ASP A 682 -10.91 -1.36 -23.62
C ASP A 682 -11.48 -1.47 -22.19
N MET A 683 -10.57 -1.44 -21.22
CA MET A 683 -10.87 -1.73 -19.82
C MET A 683 -11.02 -0.44 -18.99
N MET A 684 -12.15 -0.34 -18.30
CA MET A 684 -12.42 0.69 -17.30
C MET A 684 -12.17 0.15 -15.89
N LEU A 685 -11.26 0.77 -15.15
CA LEU A 685 -10.95 0.41 -13.76
C LEU A 685 -11.51 1.44 -12.78
N SER A 686 -12.00 0.98 -11.64
CA SER A 686 -12.19 1.85 -10.48
C SER A 686 -10.91 1.95 -9.66
N GLY A 687 -10.60 3.15 -9.14
CA GLY A 687 -9.45 3.38 -8.26
C GLY A 687 -8.15 3.61 -9.01
N GLY A 688 -7.59 2.58 -9.66
CA GLY A 688 -6.34 2.69 -10.43
C GLY A 688 -5.07 2.54 -9.60
N ASN A 689 -4.95 1.46 -8.81
CA ASN A 689 -3.68 1.07 -8.19
C ASN A 689 -2.60 0.81 -9.25
N ALA A 690 -1.34 1.16 -8.97
CA ALA A 690 -0.24 1.12 -9.96
C ALA A 690 -0.07 -0.23 -10.70
N TYR A 691 -0.27 -1.36 -10.02
CA TYR A 691 -0.20 -2.71 -10.64
C TYR A 691 -1.24 -2.95 -11.76
N SER A 692 -2.25 -2.08 -11.88
CA SER A 692 -3.36 -2.21 -12.81
C SER A 692 -3.32 -1.22 -13.99
N LEU A 693 -2.46 -0.19 -13.92
CA LEU A 693 -2.35 0.85 -14.94
C LEU A 693 -2.02 0.31 -16.35
N PRO A 694 -1.15 -0.70 -16.54
CA PRO A 694 -0.82 -1.22 -17.88
C PRO A 694 -1.98 -1.89 -18.63
N TYR A 695 -3.09 -2.14 -17.94
CA TYR A 695 -4.28 -2.75 -18.50
C TYR A 695 -5.45 -1.77 -18.62
N ALA A 696 -5.31 -0.54 -18.12
CA ALA A 696 -6.39 0.45 -18.08
C ALA A 696 -6.44 1.28 -19.36
N SER A 697 -7.60 1.33 -20.03
CA SER A 697 -7.91 2.39 -21.01
C SER A 697 -8.57 3.59 -20.33
N HIS A 698 -9.32 3.33 -19.26
CA HIS A 698 -10.10 4.32 -18.50
C HIS A 698 -9.96 4.09 -16.99
N ILE A 699 -9.84 5.16 -16.19
CA ILE A 699 -9.84 5.07 -14.72
C ILE A 699 -10.88 6.03 -14.12
N VAL A 700 -11.80 5.51 -13.30
CA VAL A 700 -12.82 6.31 -12.59
C VAL A 700 -12.65 6.20 -11.07
N GLY A 701 -13.02 7.25 -10.33
CA GLY A 701 -12.78 7.30 -8.89
C GLY A 701 -11.31 7.50 -8.53
N VAL A 702 -10.60 8.28 -9.34
CA VAL A 702 -9.29 8.85 -8.97
C VAL A 702 -9.52 9.91 -7.87
N PRO A 703 -8.72 9.99 -6.79
CA PRO A 703 -8.88 11.04 -5.78
C PRO A 703 -8.31 12.34 -6.31
N GLU A 704 -9.05 13.43 -6.10
CA GLU A 704 -8.65 14.79 -6.47
C GLU A 704 -8.08 15.57 -5.27
N THR A 705 -7.99 14.94 -4.10
CA THR A 705 -7.42 15.49 -2.86
C THR A 705 -6.59 14.46 -2.11
N SER A 706 -5.78 14.91 -1.14
CA SER A 706 -5.18 14.06 -0.12
C SER A 706 -6.13 13.80 1.06
N ASN A 707 -5.67 13.07 2.09
CA ASN A 707 -6.45 12.83 3.32
C ASN A 707 -6.36 13.98 4.34
N GLY A 708 -5.60 15.05 4.07
CA GLY A 708 -5.54 16.22 4.95
C GLY A 708 -4.92 15.95 6.33
N TYR A 709 -3.93 15.07 6.40
CA TYR A 709 -3.17 14.81 7.63
C TYR A 709 -2.57 16.10 8.21
N GLN A 710 -2.52 16.23 9.54
CA GLN A 710 -2.05 17.46 10.22
C GLN A 710 -0.58 17.85 9.94
N LEU A 711 0.26 16.91 9.47
CA LEU A 711 1.62 17.21 8.99
C LEU A 711 1.64 17.63 7.52
N ALA A 712 0.65 17.24 6.71
CA ALA A 712 0.56 17.67 5.32
C ALA A 712 0.14 19.15 5.25
N GLY A 713 0.80 19.91 4.39
CA GLY A 713 0.47 21.31 4.13
C GLY A 713 -0.50 21.49 2.96
N GLU A 714 -0.34 20.68 1.90
CA GLU A 714 -1.04 20.91 0.63
C GLU A 714 -1.34 19.61 -0.11
N SER A 715 -2.50 19.55 -0.78
CA SER A 715 -2.81 18.49 -1.75
C SER A 715 -2.34 18.92 -3.14
N VAL A 716 -1.68 18.03 -3.87
CA VAL A 716 -1.22 18.26 -5.24
C VAL A 716 -1.76 17.16 -6.18
N PRO A 717 -1.96 17.44 -7.48
CA PRO A 717 -2.49 16.46 -8.43
C PRO A 717 -1.42 15.49 -8.93
N PHE A 718 -0.54 14.99 -8.05
CA PHE A 718 0.63 14.18 -8.43
C PHE A 718 0.22 12.88 -9.17
N LEU A 719 -0.82 12.21 -8.72
CA LEU A 719 -1.39 11.03 -9.39
C LEU A 719 -1.90 11.38 -10.79
N GLN A 720 -2.62 12.49 -10.94
CA GLN A 720 -3.10 12.98 -12.22
C GLN A 720 -1.94 13.36 -13.15
N MET A 721 -0.89 14.00 -12.65
CA MET A 721 0.33 14.28 -13.41
C MET A 721 1.03 13.00 -13.88
N VAL A 722 0.91 11.89 -13.15
CA VAL A 722 1.41 10.57 -13.57
C VAL A 722 0.51 9.91 -14.61
N LEU A 723 -0.81 10.02 -14.50
CA LEU A 723 -1.78 9.36 -15.38
C LEU A 723 -2.04 10.11 -16.70
N HIS A 724 -2.06 11.44 -16.67
CA HIS A 724 -2.49 12.26 -17.80
C HIS A 724 -1.53 12.14 -18.96
N GLY A 725 -2.07 11.73 -20.11
CA GLY A 725 -1.32 11.36 -21.31
C GLY A 725 -1.24 9.86 -21.55
N PHE A 726 -1.36 9.00 -20.53
CA PHE A 726 -1.41 7.53 -20.68
C PHE A 726 -2.83 6.96 -20.68
N VAL A 727 -3.72 7.51 -19.87
CA VAL A 727 -5.10 7.02 -19.72
C VAL A 727 -6.07 8.20 -19.60
N ASP A 728 -7.29 8.05 -20.11
CA ASP A 728 -8.36 8.97 -19.78
C ASP A 728 -8.86 8.64 -18.36
N TYR A 729 -9.13 9.64 -17.53
CA TYR A 729 -9.64 9.39 -16.17
C TYR A 729 -10.67 10.41 -15.71
N ALA A 730 -11.37 10.07 -14.63
CA ALA A 730 -12.26 10.96 -13.91
C ALA A 730 -12.17 10.77 -12.39
N GLY A 731 -12.56 11.83 -11.68
CA GLY A 731 -12.68 11.88 -10.23
C GLY A 731 -13.83 11.05 -9.66
N LYS A 732 -14.44 11.57 -8.60
CA LYS A 732 -15.74 11.05 -8.10
C LYS A 732 -16.88 11.55 -9.02
N PRO A 733 -18.03 10.84 -9.09
CA PRO A 733 -19.19 11.38 -9.79
C PRO A 733 -19.61 12.72 -9.19
N TYR A 734 -19.83 13.75 -10.01
CA TYR A 734 -20.08 15.12 -9.52
C TYR A 734 -21.33 15.18 -8.62
N ASN A 735 -22.39 14.44 -8.98
CA ASN A 735 -23.62 14.31 -8.19
C ASN A 735 -23.45 13.50 -6.87
N LEU A 736 -22.26 12.95 -6.62
CA LEU A 736 -21.85 12.27 -5.39
C LEU A 736 -20.61 12.91 -4.75
N ALA A 737 -20.15 14.07 -5.25
CA ALA A 737 -19.06 14.82 -4.64
C ALA A 737 -19.49 15.37 -3.27
N ASP A 738 -18.56 15.49 -2.33
CA ASP A 738 -18.86 15.83 -0.93
C ASP A 738 -19.51 17.22 -0.76
N GLU A 739 -19.20 18.16 -1.66
CA GLU A 739 -19.77 19.52 -1.69
C GLU A 739 -21.07 19.62 -2.52
N GLN A 740 -21.34 18.64 -3.39
CA GLN A 740 -22.42 18.63 -4.39
C GLN A 740 -22.48 19.89 -5.30
N ASP A 741 -21.36 20.58 -5.46
CA ASP A 741 -21.20 21.72 -6.37
C ASP A 741 -20.57 21.26 -7.70
N VAL A 742 -21.36 21.34 -8.77
CA VAL A 742 -20.92 20.99 -10.13
C VAL A 742 -19.87 21.98 -10.66
N GLY A 743 -19.97 23.27 -10.31
CA GLY A 743 -18.98 24.28 -10.69
C GLY A 743 -17.62 24.02 -10.05
N MET A 744 -17.60 23.69 -8.75
CA MET A 744 -16.37 23.26 -8.07
C MET A 744 -15.76 22.01 -8.72
N SER A 745 -16.60 21.07 -9.14
CA SER A 745 -16.17 19.84 -9.82
C SER A 745 -15.60 20.11 -11.22
N VAL A 746 -16.15 21.09 -11.95
CA VAL A 746 -15.61 21.61 -13.22
C VAL A 746 -14.23 22.23 -12.99
N LEU A 747 -14.07 23.14 -12.02
CA LEU A 747 -12.78 23.75 -11.69
C LEU A 747 -11.71 22.71 -11.33
N ARG A 748 -12.07 21.68 -10.53
CA ARG A 748 -11.20 20.54 -10.22
C ARG A 748 -10.81 19.73 -11.44
N SER A 749 -11.73 19.55 -12.38
CA SER A 749 -11.42 18.86 -13.64
C SER A 749 -10.49 19.69 -14.52
N LEU A 750 -10.67 21.00 -14.58
CA LEU A 750 -9.81 21.93 -15.32
C LEU A 750 -8.39 22.04 -14.72
N GLU A 751 -8.26 22.07 -13.39
CA GLU A 751 -6.96 22.02 -12.69
C GLU A 751 -6.24 20.68 -12.96
N THR A 752 -6.96 19.57 -12.86
CA THR A 752 -6.35 18.24 -12.79
C THR A 752 -6.36 17.44 -14.09
N GLY A 753 -6.95 17.96 -15.17
CA GLY A 753 -7.09 17.25 -16.45
C GLY A 753 -8.13 16.11 -16.43
N ALA A 754 -8.99 16.04 -15.42
CA ALA A 754 -10.00 14.99 -15.29
C ALA A 754 -11.19 15.19 -16.25
N SER A 755 -11.85 14.10 -16.61
CA SER A 755 -13.09 14.12 -17.40
C SER A 755 -14.33 14.21 -16.51
N VAL A 756 -15.44 14.71 -17.07
CA VAL A 756 -16.75 14.76 -16.40
C VAL A 756 -17.28 13.34 -16.12
N TYR A 757 -17.81 13.13 -14.92
CA TYR A 757 -18.39 11.86 -14.49
C TYR A 757 -19.67 12.05 -13.68
N PHE A 758 -20.72 11.31 -14.03
CA PHE A 758 -21.99 11.23 -13.28
C PHE A 758 -22.44 9.78 -13.04
N SER A 759 -23.13 9.54 -11.93
CA SER A 759 -23.74 8.25 -11.57
C SER A 759 -25.25 8.41 -11.43
N TRP A 760 -26.01 7.72 -12.29
CA TRP A 760 -27.46 7.91 -12.43
C TRP A 760 -28.26 6.60 -12.42
N PHE A 761 -29.58 6.77 -12.31
CA PHE A 761 -30.60 5.80 -12.73
C PHE A 761 -31.82 6.52 -13.31
N TYR A 762 -32.65 5.79 -14.07
CA TYR A 762 -33.78 6.34 -14.82
C TYR A 762 -35.12 6.31 -14.06
N GLU A 763 -35.40 5.23 -13.34
CA GLU A 763 -36.65 5.02 -12.59
C GLU A 763 -36.82 6.07 -11.47
N GLU A 764 -38.06 6.26 -11.01
CA GLU A 764 -38.36 7.15 -9.88
C GLU A 764 -37.62 6.76 -8.58
N PRO A 765 -37.04 7.71 -7.81
CA PRO A 765 -36.37 7.43 -6.52
C PRO A 765 -37.22 6.64 -5.50
N SER A 766 -38.55 6.62 -5.67
CA SER A 766 -39.46 5.78 -4.89
C SER A 766 -39.13 4.28 -4.99
N ALA A 767 -38.50 3.82 -6.08
CA ALA A 767 -38.02 2.45 -6.24
C ALA A 767 -36.95 2.04 -5.21
N LEU A 768 -36.18 3.00 -4.68
CA LEU A 768 -35.15 2.77 -3.66
C LEU A 768 -35.70 2.62 -2.24
N LYS A 769 -36.97 2.99 -1.98
CA LYS A 769 -37.60 2.89 -0.65
C LYS A 769 -37.58 1.46 -0.12
N ASP A 770 -37.28 1.31 1.17
CA ASP A 770 -37.14 0.00 1.86
C ASP A 770 -36.07 -0.93 1.27
N THR A 771 -35.06 -0.37 0.60
CA THR A 771 -33.88 -1.09 0.10
C THR A 771 -32.60 -0.61 0.79
N ARG A 772 -31.52 -1.40 0.65
CA ARG A 772 -30.16 -1.01 1.08
C ARG A 772 -29.49 -0.02 0.13
N PHE A 773 -30.15 0.34 -0.97
CA PHE A 773 -29.65 1.24 -2.01
C PHE A 773 -30.24 2.65 -1.89
N SER A 774 -30.89 2.96 -0.77
CA SER A 774 -31.44 4.29 -0.49
C SER A 774 -30.41 5.42 -0.52
N TYR A 775 -29.11 5.12 -0.41
CA TYR A 775 -28.03 6.09 -0.59
C TYR A 775 -27.96 6.66 -2.02
N LEU A 776 -28.54 5.99 -3.02
CA LEU A 776 -28.63 6.47 -4.40
C LEU A 776 -29.76 7.49 -4.63
N TYR A 777 -30.47 7.95 -3.60
CA TYR A 777 -31.69 8.77 -3.76
C TYR A 777 -31.49 10.06 -4.59
N SER A 778 -30.28 10.61 -4.60
CA SER A 778 -29.87 11.79 -5.37
C SER A 778 -29.62 11.52 -6.85
N ASN A 779 -29.58 10.26 -7.29
CA ASN A 779 -29.01 9.87 -8.58
C ASN A 779 -30.06 9.77 -9.71
N HIS A 780 -31.25 10.37 -9.56
CA HIS A 780 -32.23 10.39 -10.66
C HIS A 780 -31.73 11.30 -11.79
N TYR A 781 -31.61 10.75 -12.99
CA TYR A 781 -30.88 11.37 -14.11
C TYR A 781 -31.43 12.77 -14.51
N GLU A 782 -32.75 13.00 -14.43
CA GLU A 782 -33.33 14.28 -14.84
C GLU A 782 -32.89 15.45 -13.97
N ALA A 783 -32.57 15.20 -12.70
CA ALA A 783 -32.14 16.24 -11.77
C ALA A 783 -30.77 16.85 -12.14
N TRP A 784 -29.97 16.15 -12.96
CA TRP A 784 -28.58 16.52 -13.26
C TRP A 784 -28.32 16.71 -14.76
N MET A 785 -29.26 16.38 -15.65
CA MET A 785 -29.04 16.35 -17.10
C MET A 785 -28.57 17.71 -17.67
N GLU A 786 -29.19 18.82 -17.26
CA GLU A 786 -28.83 20.17 -17.77
C GLU A 786 -27.48 20.65 -17.24
N GLU A 787 -27.22 20.43 -15.94
CA GLU A 787 -25.94 20.76 -15.30
C GLU A 787 -24.78 19.93 -15.88
N ALA A 788 -25.01 18.63 -16.11
CA ALA A 788 -24.02 17.72 -16.68
C ALA A 788 -23.65 18.07 -18.14
N LEU A 789 -24.63 18.48 -18.95
CA LEU A 789 -24.40 18.96 -20.31
C LEU A 789 -23.61 20.29 -20.32
N THR A 790 -23.91 21.19 -19.39
CA THR A 790 -23.21 22.46 -19.23
C THR A 790 -21.76 22.22 -18.82
N ALA A 791 -21.54 21.46 -17.75
CA ALA A 791 -20.22 21.07 -17.25
C ALA A 791 -19.39 20.34 -18.31
N TYR A 792 -20.00 19.43 -19.08
CA TYR A 792 -19.31 18.74 -20.17
C TYR A 792 -18.90 19.70 -21.29
N GLY A 793 -19.78 20.60 -21.72
CA GLY A 793 -19.46 21.58 -22.75
C GLY A 793 -18.23 22.41 -22.40
N GLU A 794 -18.21 22.92 -21.16
CA GLU A 794 -17.14 23.75 -20.60
C GLU A 794 -15.81 22.98 -20.43
N VAL A 795 -15.82 21.84 -19.73
CA VAL A 795 -14.62 21.01 -19.52
C VAL A 795 -14.06 20.51 -20.84
N ASN A 796 -14.92 20.08 -21.77
CA ASN A 796 -14.50 19.57 -23.08
C ASN A 796 -13.93 20.68 -23.97
N GLU A 797 -14.47 21.91 -23.96
CA GLU A 797 -13.95 23.02 -24.77
C GLU A 797 -12.47 23.30 -24.47
N VAL A 798 -12.08 23.18 -23.20
CA VAL A 798 -10.71 23.38 -22.72
C VAL A 798 -9.87 22.11 -22.89
N LEU A 799 -10.21 21.02 -22.20
CA LEU A 799 -9.33 19.86 -22.00
C LEU A 799 -9.15 18.97 -23.24
N ARG A 800 -10.05 19.01 -24.23
CA ARG A 800 -9.82 18.27 -25.49
C ARG A 800 -8.55 18.72 -26.22
N LYS A 801 -8.04 19.92 -25.92
CA LYS A 801 -6.77 20.48 -26.45
C LYS A 801 -5.54 19.88 -25.75
N THR A 802 -5.72 19.28 -24.58
CA THR A 802 -4.65 18.71 -23.73
C THR A 802 -4.71 17.19 -23.62
N ARG A 803 -5.81 16.54 -24.00
CA ARG A 803 -5.92 15.08 -24.09
C ARG A 803 -4.71 14.45 -24.77
N GLY A 804 -4.18 13.34 -24.21
CA GLY A 804 -2.97 12.67 -24.70
C GLY A 804 -1.64 13.43 -24.48
N ARG A 805 -1.67 14.64 -23.92
CA ARG A 805 -0.46 15.40 -23.52
C ARG A 805 -0.08 15.09 -22.08
N TYR A 806 1.17 15.29 -21.74
CA TYR A 806 1.57 15.30 -20.33
C TYR A 806 1.19 16.61 -19.65
N ILE A 807 0.79 16.53 -18.37
CA ILE A 807 0.92 17.67 -17.46
C ILE A 807 2.41 17.78 -17.14
N GLU A 808 3.05 18.82 -17.67
CA GLU A 808 4.48 19.07 -17.50
C GLU A 808 4.78 19.77 -16.18
N ARG A 809 3.89 20.67 -15.75
CA ARG A 809 4.07 21.45 -14.53
C ARG A 809 2.75 21.72 -13.84
N HIS A 810 2.77 21.66 -12.52
CA HIS A 810 1.72 22.21 -11.66
C HIS A 810 2.37 23.07 -10.58
N GLU A 811 1.78 24.23 -10.27
CA GLU A 811 2.31 25.16 -9.28
C GLU A 811 1.21 25.99 -8.60
N LYS A 812 1.38 26.26 -7.31
CA LYS A 812 0.54 27.18 -6.56
C LYS A 812 1.01 28.62 -6.77
N LEU A 813 0.11 29.47 -7.27
CA LEU A 813 0.38 30.88 -7.56
C LEU A 813 0.03 31.80 -6.39
N ALA A 814 -1.02 31.45 -5.64
CA ALA A 814 -1.48 32.12 -4.42
C ALA A 814 -2.32 31.14 -3.60
N ASP A 815 -2.82 31.53 -2.42
CA ASP A 815 -3.70 30.63 -1.68
C ASP A 815 -5.03 30.43 -2.40
N GLY A 816 -5.41 29.16 -2.61
CA GLY A 816 -6.53 28.79 -3.47
C GLY A 816 -6.32 28.96 -4.98
N VAL A 817 -5.13 29.38 -5.46
CA VAL A 817 -4.87 29.63 -6.90
C VAL A 817 -3.76 28.74 -7.43
N TYR A 818 -4.07 27.95 -8.44
CA TYR A 818 -3.17 26.94 -9.02
C TYR A 818 -3.04 27.12 -10.53
N ARG A 819 -1.88 26.72 -11.08
CA ARG A 819 -1.59 26.73 -12.52
C ARG A 819 -1.11 25.36 -12.97
N THR A 820 -1.77 24.82 -13.98
CA THR A 820 -1.46 23.55 -14.64
C THR A 820 -0.98 23.82 -16.06
N GLU A 821 0.22 23.40 -16.42
CA GLU A 821 0.81 23.57 -17.75
C GLU A 821 1.05 22.22 -18.42
N TYR A 822 0.64 22.11 -19.68
CA TYR A 822 0.69 20.91 -20.49
C TYR A 822 1.81 20.97 -21.54
N GLU A 823 2.24 19.81 -22.03
CA GLU A 823 3.31 19.63 -23.02
C GLU A 823 3.20 20.49 -24.30
N ASN A 824 1.99 20.88 -24.70
CA ASN A 824 1.76 21.76 -25.85
C ASN A 824 1.86 23.26 -25.53
N GLY A 825 2.20 23.65 -24.30
CA GLY A 825 2.30 25.04 -23.85
C GLY A 825 0.96 25.71 -23.53
N LEU A 826 -0.14 24.93 -23.48
CA LEU A 826 -1.40 25.39 -22.89
C LEU A 826 -1.27 25.34 -21.37
N ALA A 827 -1.66 26.42 -20.70
CA ALA A 827 -1.78 26.48 -19.25
C ALA A 827 -3.19 26.88 -18.81
N ILE A 828 -3.62 26.35 -17.67
CA ILE A 828 -4.91 26.64 -17.04
C ILE A 828 -4.62 27.17 -15.64
N ILE A 829 -5.12 28.36 -15.33
CA ILE A 829 -5.07 28.95 -13.99
C ILE A 829 -6.46 28.82 -13.38
N VAL A 830 -6.58 28.19 -12.22
CA VAL A 830 -7.86 27.98 -11.50
C VAL A 830 -7.81 28.71 -10.16
N ASN A 831 -8.89 29.45 -9.84
CA ASN A 831 -9.02 30.19 -8.59
C ASN A 831 -10.21 29.69 -7.76
N TYR A 832 -9.90 28.93 -6.70
CA TYR A 832 -10.84 28.49 -5.66
C TYR A 832 -11.01 29.51 -4.51
N GLY A 833 -10.25 30.60 -4.54
CA GLY A 833 -10.28 31.63 -3.50
C GLY A 833 -11.52 32.52 -3.58
N GLY A 834 -11.88 33.12 -2.44
CA GLY A 834 -12.97 34.10 -2.35
C GLY A 834 -12.62 35.50 -2.90
N GLU A 835 -11.38 35.71 -3.36
CA GLU A 835 -10.88 36.98 -3.90
C GLU A 835 -10.33 36.78 -5.31
N ALA A 836 -10.36 37.83 -6.13
CA ALA A 836 -9.87 37.76 -7.51
C ALA A 836 -8.33 37.72 -7.54
N TYR A 837 -7.76 36.72 -8.20
CA TYR A 837 -6.33 36.67 -8.49
C TYR A 837 -5.98 37.70 -9.56
N SER A 838 -4.84 38.39 -9.45
CA SER A 838 -4.34 39.30 -10.49
C SER A 838 -2.82 39.40 -10.49
N ALA A 839 -2.19 38.87 -11.55
CA ALA A 839 -0.75 38.91 -11.77
C ALA A 839 -0.44 38.84 -13.26
N GLY A 840 0.70 39.39 -13.70
CA GLY A 840 1.17 39.29 -15.09
C GLY A 840 0.30 39.95 -16.17
N GLY A 841 -0.78 40.65 -15.79
CA GLY A 841 -1.81 41.15 -16.71
C GLY A 841 -3.02 40.22 -16.87
N VAL A 842 -3.03 39.06 -16.22
CA VAL A 842 -4.16 38.15 -16.10
C VAL A 842 -4.93 38.47 -14.81
N THR A 843 -6.27 38.41 -14.88
CA THR A 843 -7.17 38.47 -13.72
C THR A 843 -8.12 37.29 -13.78
N VAL A 844 -8.23 36.53 -12.69
CA VAL A 844 -9.14 35.37 -12.55
C VAL A 844 -10.08 35.66 -11.39
N GLN A 845 -11.39 35.59 -11.63
CA GLN A 845 -12.38 35.89 -10.58
C GLN A 845 -12.45 34.77 -9.52
N PRO A 846 -13.12 34.98 -8.37
CA PRO A 846 -13.42 33.91 -7.42
C PRO A 846 -14.24 32.79 -8.09
N ASN A 847 -13.88 31.53 -7.84
CA ASN A 847 -14.49 30.34 -8.45
C ASN A 847 -14.56 30.39 -9.99
N ASP A 848 -13.43 30.78 -10.60
CA ASP A 848 -13.28 30.99 -12.04
C ASP A 848 -11.91 30.47 -12.51
N TYR A 849 -11.70 30.42 -13.83
CA TYR A 849 -10.44 29.99 -14.42
C TYR A 849 -10.03 30.85 -15.61
N TYR A 850 -8.78 30.71 -16.02
CA TYR A 850 -8.23 31.36 -17.21
C TYR A 850 -7.34 30.39 -17.99
N VAL A 851 -7.47 30.40 -19.31
CA VAL A 851 -6.68 29.57 -20.23
C VAL A 851 -5.67 30.44 -20.96
N GLU A 852 -4.40 30.09 -20.86
CA GLU A 852 -3.25 30.77 -21.46
C GLU A 852 -2.56 29.84 -22.47
N GLY A 853 -2.23 30.34 -23.66
CA GLY A 853 -1.50 29.55 -24.67
C GLY A 853 -2.29 28.38 -25.28
N GLY A 854 -1.56 27.46 -25.94
CA GLY A 854 -2.09 26.32 -26.69
C GLY A 854 -2.17 26.52 -28.20
#